data_AF-A0A2R6NR76-F1
#
_entry.id   AF-A0A2R6NR76-F1
#
_cell.length_a   1.000
_cell.length_b   1.000
_cell.length_c   1.000
_cell.angle_alpha   90.00
_cell.angle_beta   90.00
_cell.angle_gamma   90.00
#
_symmetry.space_group_name_H-M   'P 1'
#
loop_
_entity.id
_entity.type
_entity.pdbx_description
1 polymer ?
#
loop_
_entity_poly.entity_id
_entity_poly.type
_entity_poly.pdbx_seq_one_letter_code
_entity_poly.pdbx_strand_id
1 'polypeptide(L)'
;MFEKPAIAFEGRTDEIVRNVQELCRLDPHMFISRTVAAEICMELKTNDAAYNALKRLDKEGLLRFELFSVVVSLIRTFAHTRSIANNANYGVLRQLYMDFPTNDPTVRLVLLLQVFLSESSTPGNTFPTVEALSCRHYVQSCRGKIESIGLHPIKRADLLEVLASRFAPERLNGVLEYGRSILGLSRNEIEGVLQELAFRCLEIGCKGKLLKKLVELYPFLADAIRERVLKKYKIDLDDLPPWQNEVACSMFEAPLCQDFMVPKMSYFEDSRSTPVTRENGPVIQAQSAAGVEERQATGHVEALATKPAAEDGDDLGHIGQDTLSTMIRKDELAPTRGRRRFYDAYASYHDTQGKLTYPADNLAVGRWVRMHFGARSPVTAIFMMHAILNGNSTVMQPFLQYTETHDPANRIPLTLKHFKLLARLGRALAPALFDDIEAGIEFYFGEEDYLTLEELNGNSPRSSSRKRHARIRIKMVTEYTVKTESSPTPPTTQLGSSSAVTTVNLPAVTKGKKRPRRSATSSTKSYIVPDSDDEMIADDADVVMHEVHAIAKRRKVESNLQQWIKHLSVLLKEEQKKCKEIKKLAHAACASGTKVRVPKTEFHRSLSSALVRLRKADREKRQQLYGADFPLEDYSSGEEDEYHERTTRPLKRRKNEQPS
;
A
#
# COMPACT_ATOMS: atom_id res chain seq x y z
N MET A 1 30.35 27.47 15.35
CA MET A 1 31.68 26.80 15.26
C MET A 1 31.90 26.16 13.88
N PHE A 2 31.20 25.08 13.53
CA PHE A 2 31.43 24.37 12.27
C PHE A 2 30.78 25.03 11.04
N GLU A 3 29.82 25.94 11.24
CA GLU A 3 29.17 26.74 10.19
C GLU A 3 30.17 27.40 9.23
N LYS A 4 29.85 27.36 7.93
CA LYS A 4 30.67 27.95 6.87
C LYS A 4 30.74 29.48 7.01
N PRO A 5 31.95 30.09 6.99
CA PRO A 5 32.11 31.53 7.12
C PRO A 5 31.76 32.23 5.82
N ALA A 6 31.39 33.51 5.91
CA ALA A 6 31.13 34.35 4.74
C ALA A 6 32.38 34.54 3.85
N ILE A 7 33.58 34.47 4.44
CA ILE A 7 34.88 34.59 3.76
C ILE A 7 35.73 33.39 4.16
N ALA A 8 36.30 32.69 3.18
CA ALA A 8 37.25 31.60 3.43
C ALA A 8 38.64 32.16 3.77
N PHE A 9 39.32 31.55 4.74
CA PHE A 9 40.67 31.91 5.16
C PHE A 9 41.45 30.67 5.60
N GLU A 10 42.78 30.73 5.52
CA GLU A 10 43.69 29.64 5.88
C GLU A 10 43.78 29.47 7.41
N GLY A 11 43.97 28.23 7.89
CA GLY A 11 44.07 27.91 9.32
C GLY A 11 42.74 27.66 10.05
N ARG A 12 41.59 27.82 9.38
CA ARG A 12 40.26 27.57 9.97
C ARG A 12 40.10 26.16 10.57
N THR A 13 40.72 25.14 9.97
CA THR A 13 40.73 23.77 10.51
C THR A 13 41.33 23.73 11.93
N ASP A 14 42.48 24.38 12.13
CA ASP A 14 43.16 24.44 13.43
C ASP A 14 42.42 25.30 14.44
N GLU A 15 41.69 26.31 13.99
CA GLU A 15 40.80 27.12 14.84
C GLU A 15 39.64 26.28 15.37
N ILE A 16 38.94 25.54 14.49
CA ILE A 16 37.82 24.67 14.89
C ILE A 16 38.28 23.61 15.91
N VAL A 17 39.43 22.96 15.65
CA VAL A 17 39.99 21.96 16.58
C VAL A 17 40.32 22.57 17.95
N ARG A 18 40.98 23.73 17.99
CA ARG A 18 41.30 24.44 19.24
C ARG A 18 40.06 24.88 20.00
N ASN A 19 39.03 25.39 19.30
CA ASN A 19 37.78 25.81 19.93
C ASN A 19 37.03 24.62 20.55
N VAL A 20 37.03 23.45 19.91
CA VAL A 20 36.44 22.22 20.47
C VAL A 20 37.24 21.73 21.67
N GLN A 21 38.57 21.66 21.57
CA GLN A 21 39.44 21.28 22.69
C GLN A 21 39.22 22.19 23.92
N GLU A 22 39.15 23.50 23.72
CA GLU A 22 38.94 24.46 24.80
C GLU A 22 37.53 24.36 25.41
N LEU A 23 36.48 24.13 24.60
CA LEU A 23 35.13 23.90 25.13
C LEU A 23 35.06 22.61 25.96
N CYS A 24 35.61 21.49 25.48
CA CYS A 24 35.65 20.24 26.25
C CYS A 24 36.51 20.36 27.52
N ARG A 25 37.49 21.27 27.54
CA ARG A 25 38.31 21.60 28.73
C ARG A 25 37.55 22.47 29.74
N LEU A 26 36.66 23.34 29.27
CA LEU A 26 35.83 24.23 30.11
C LEU A 26 34.62 23.50 30.70
N ASP A 27 33.94 22.68 29.91
CA ASP A 27 32.84 21.81 30.34
C ASP A 27 32.96 20.44 29.65
N PRO A 28 33.26 19.36 30.40
CA PRO A 28 33.29 18.00 29.85
C PRO A 28 31.99 17.60 29.15
N HIS A 29 30.82 18.10 29.58
CA HIS A 29 29.53 17.78 28.98
C HIS A 29 29.29 18.49 27.63
N MET A 30 30.12 19.45 27.25
CA MET A 30 30.11 20.00 25.89
C MET A 30 30.93 19.13 24.95
N PHE A 31 30.25 18.38 24.08
CA PHE A 31 30.88 17.54 23.06
C PHE A 31 30.16 17.66 21.70
N ILE A 32 30.82 17.22 20.63
CA ILE A 32 30.21 17.11 19.29
C ILE A 32 29.32 15.87 19.26
N SER A 33 28.03 16.00 18.97
CA SER A 33 27.12 14.86 18.84
C SER A 33 27.24 14.14 17.49
N ARG A 34 26.75 12.90 17.41
CA ARG A 34 26.70 12.10 16.16
C ARG A 34 25.84 12.77 15.10
N THR A 35 24.83 13.53 15.51
CA THR A 35 24.00 14.37 14.62
C THR A 35 24.82 15.45 13.94
N VAL A 36 25.62 16.21 14.70
CA VAL A 36 26.49 17.27 14.16
C VAL A 36 27.59 16.69 13.27
N ALA A 37 28.18 15.56 13.67
CA ALA A 37 29.15 14.86 12.82
C ALA A 37 28.54 14.39 11.49
N ALA A 38 27.30 13.85 11.51
CA ALA A 38 26.60 13.45 10.30
C ALA A 38 26.30 14.63 9.37
N GLU A 39 25.91 15.79 9.91
CA GLU A 39 25.71 17.03 9.15
C GLU A 39 27.01 17.51 8.49
N ILE A 40 28.12 17.59 9.26
CA ILE A 40 29.45 17.93 8.72
C ILE A 40 29.90 16.95 7.63
N CYS A 41 29.63 15.65 7.79
CA CYS A 41 29.89 14.64 6.77
C CYS A 41 29.07 14.89 5.48
N MET A 42 27.82 15.32 5.59
CA MET A 42 27.02 15.68 4.41
C MET A 42 27.50 16.98 3.74
N GLU A 43 28.10 17.90 4.49
CA GLU A 43 28.67 19.16 3.98
C GLU A 43 30.12 19.05 3.44
N LEU A 44 30.76 17.88 3.41
CA LEU A 44 32.21 17.79 3.15
C LEU A 44 32.69 18.43 1.84
N LYS A 45 31.80 18.58 0.83
CA LYS A 45 32.10 19.23 -0.47
C LYS A 45 31.81 20.74 -0.47
N THR A 46 31.06 21.26 0.50
CA THR A 46 30.75 22.69 0.67
C THR A 46 31.53 23.34 1.80
N ASN A 47 32.02 22.56 2.77
CA ASN A 47 32.65 22.99 4.03
C ASN A 47 33.79 22.03 4.42
N ASP A 48 34.82 21.94 3.59
CA ASP A 48 35.95 21.02 3.71
C ASP A 48 36.77 21.19 5.01
N ALA A 49 36.99 22.43 5.46
CA ALA A 49 37.70 22.72 6.71
C ALA A 49 36.98 22.13 7.94
N ALA A 50 35.64 22.15 7.97
CA ALA A 50 34.85 21.54 9.04
C ALA A 50 35.01 20.01 9.05
N TYR A 51 34.98 19.37 7.89
CA TYR A 51 35.17 17.93 7.75
C TYR A 51 36.60 17.48 8.08
N ASN A 52 37.61 18.26 7.69
CA ASN A 52 39.01 18.00 8.04
C ASN A 52 39.26 18.19 9.55
N ALA A 53 38.61 19.15 10.19
CA ALA A 53 38.66 19.31 11.65
C ALA A 53 38.02 18.11 12.36
N LEU A 54 36.85 17.65 11.90
CA LEU A 54 36.17 16.47 12.44
C LEU A 54 37.04 15.20 12.33
N LYS A 55 37.67 14.95 11.19
CA LYS A 55 38.62 13.82 11.01
C LYS A 55 39.85 13.93 11.92
N ARG A 56 40.32 15.15 12.22
CA ARG A 56 41.44 15.36 13.14
C ARG A 56 41.04 15.10 14.60
N LEU A 57 39.86 15.55 15.02
CA LEU A 57 39.31 15.28 16.34
C LEU A 57 39.09 13.76 16.58
N ASP A 58 38.62 13.02 15.56
CA ASP A 58 38.53 11.56 15.59
C ASP A 58 39.91 10.91 15.78
N LYS A 59 40.90 11.30 14.97
CA LYS A 59 42.28 10.79 15.07
C LYS A 59 42.98 11.14 16.39
N GLU A 60 42.66 12.28 16.99
CA GLU A 60 43.17 12.71 18.30
C GLU A 60 42.40 12.09 19.48
N GLY A 61 41.36 11.29 19.23
CA GLY A 61 40.57 10.63 20.29
C GLY A 61 39.65 11.57 21.08
N LEU A 62 39.30 12.73 20.49
CA LEU A 62 38.53 13.80 21.13
C LEU A 62 37.02 13.71 20.88
N LEU A 63 36.56 12.74 20.10
CA LEU A 63 35.14 12.43 19.90
C LEU A 63 34.68 11.37 20.89
N ARG A 64 33.46 11.50 21.43
CA ARG A 64 32.82 10.47 22.29
C ARG A 64 32.30 9.25 21.50
N PHE A 65 32.64 9.14 20.22
CA PHE A 65 32.26 8.03 19.32
C PHE A 65 33.29 7.90 18.20
N GLU A 66 33.35 6.72 17.58
CA GLU A 66 34.11 6.49 16.36
C GLU A 66 33.42 7.14 15.16
N LEU A 67 34.10 8.05 14.46
CA LEU A 67 33.56 8.69 13.24
C LEU A 67 33.23 7.67 12.14
N PHE A 68 33.99 6.58 12.06
CA PHE A 68 33.71 5.43 11.18
C PHE A 68 32.28 4.89 11.38
N SER A 69 31.85 4.69 12.62
CA SER A 69 30.51 4.18 12.95
C SER A 69 29.39 5.13 12.49
N VAL A 70 29.65 6.44 12.59
CA VAL A 70 28.75 7.50 12.12
C VAL A 70 28.65 7.50 10.60
N VAL A 71 29.79 7.44 9.90
CA VAL A 71 29.85 7.42 8.43
C VAL A 71 29.14 6.19 7.85
N VAL A 72 29.40 4.99 8.39
CA VAL A 72 28.71 3.75 7.95
C VAL A 72 27.21 3.88 8.13
N SER A 73 26.76 4.32 9.31
CA SER A 73 25.33 4.47 9.62
C SER A 73 24.65 5.55 8.76
N LEU A 74 25.32 6.69 8.54
CA LEU A 74 24.86 7.76 7.66
C LEU A 74 24.68 7.26 6.23
N ILE A 75 25.66 6.57 5.65
CA ILE A 75 25.56 6.03 4.29
C ILE A 75 24.40 5.01 4.20
N ARG A 76 24.21 4.14 5.21
CA ARG A 76 23.08 3.19 5.23
C ARG A 76 21.70 3.87 5.12
N THR A 77 21.51 5.07 5.68
CA THR A 77 20.21 5.78 5.61
C THR A 77 19.72 5.96 4.16
N PHE A 78 20.65 6.15 3.20
CA PHE A 78 20.32 6.34 1.79
C PHE A 78 19.75 5.09 1.10
N ALA A 79 19.87 3.89 1.68
CA ALA A 79 19.24 2.69 1.14
C ALA A 79 17.70 2.76 1.15
N HIS A 80 17.14 3.63 1.99
CA HIS A 80 15.70 3.72 2.23
C HIS A 80 15.09 5.09 1.94
N THR A 81 15.87 6.08 1.49
CA THR A 81 15.41 7.44 1.20
C THR A 81 15.61 7.83 -0.27
N ARG A 82 14.67 8.61 -0.82
CA ARG A 82 14.71 9.12 -2.20
C ARG A 82 15.96 9.95 -2.54
N SER A 83 16.63 10.50 -1.53
CA SER A 83 17.91 11.21 -1.64
C SER A 83 19.05 10.38 -2.26
N ILE A 84 18.93 9.06 -2.35
CA ILE A 84 19.81 8.20 -3.16
C ILE A 84 19.82 8.57 -4.66
N ALA A 85 18.71 9.11 -5.18
CA ALA A 85 18.59 9.55 -6.57
C ALA A 85 19.09 10.99 -6.80
N ASN A 86 19.60 11.68 -5.78
CA ASN A 86 20.17 13.01 -5.93
C ASN A 86 21.66 12.93 -6.28
N ASN A 87 22.02 13.33 -7.50
CA ASN A 87 23.40 13.36 -8.01
C ASN A 87 24.36 14.19 -7.14
N ALA A 88 23.89 15.18 -6.38
CA ALA A 88 24.74 15.94 -5.45
C ALA A 88 25.37 15.04 -4.37
N ASN A 89 24.65 13.99 -3.94
CA ASN A 89 25.11 13.08 -2.90
C ASN A 89 26.18 12.10 -3.40
N TYR A 90 26.29 11.86 -4.72
CA TYR A 90 27.31 10.98 -5.31
C TYR A 90 28.73 11.38 -4.87
N GLY A 91 29.07 12.67 -4.99
CA GLY A 91 30.40 13.18 -4.66
C GLY A 91 30.73 13.17 -3.16
N VAL A 92 29.70 13.28 -2.32
CA VAL A 92 29.80 13.21 -0.85
C VAL A 92 29.99 11.76 -0.41
N LEU A 93 29.05 10.87 -0.75
CA LEU A 93 29.06 9.47 -0.33
C LEU A 93 30.30 8.72 -0.85
N ARG A 94 30.76 9.04 -2.08
CA ARG A 94 32.03 8.53 -2.60
C ARG A 94 33.22 8.94 -1.74
N GLN A 95 33.32 10.21 -1.34
CA GLN A 95 34.43 10.66 -0.51
C GLN A 95 34.38 10.03 0.88
N LEU A 96 33.20 9.99 1.51
CA LEU A 96 33.02 9.37 2.82
C LEU A 96 33.49 7.90 2.82
N TYR A 97 33.16 7.13 1.78
CA TYR A 97 33.62 5.75 1.65
C TYR A 97 35.12 5.62 1.32
N MET A 98 35.71 6.55 0.57
CA MET A 98 37.16 6.56 0.32
C MET A 98 37.97 6.87 1.58
N ASP A 99 37.46 7.78 2.42
CA ASP A 99 38.07 8.12 3.71
C ASP A 99 37.80 7.03 4.77
N PHE A 100 36.65 6.35 4.71
CA PHE A 100 36.19 5.33 5.67
C PHE A 100 35.65 4.06 4.95
N PRO A 101 36.52 3.23 4.35
CA PRO A 101 36.12 2.05 3.59
C PRO A 101 35.54 0.95 4.48
N THR A 102 34.48 0.28 4.02
CA THR A 102 33.76 -0.74 4.80
C THR A 102 33.28 -1.90 3.93
N ASN A 103 33.18 -3.09 4.54
CA ASN A 103 32.61 -4.29 3.90
C ASN A 103 31.09 -4.41 4.10
N ASP A 104 30.42 -3.39 4.64
CA ASP A 104 28.98 -3.43 4.89
C ASP A 104 28.16 -3.57 3.59
N PRO A 105 27.26 -4.57 3.49
CA PRO A 105 26.52 -4.84 2.26
C PRO A 105 25.52 -3.73 1.90
N THR A 106 24.98 -3.00 2.89
CA THR A 106 24.04 -1.91 2.66
C THR A 106 24.76 -0.65 2.17
N VAL A 107 25.94 -0.33 2.73
CA VAL A 107 26.82 0.72 2.19
C VAL A 107 27.25 0.40 0.76
N ARG A 108 27.65 -0.85 0.49
CA ARG A 108 27.97 -1.31 -0.87
C ARG A 108 26.78 -1.11 -1.82
N LEU A 109 25.57 -1.52 -1.43
CA LEU A 109 24.36 -1.32 -2.23
C LEU A 109 24.09 0.17 -2.51
N VAL A 110 24.24 1.04 -1.51
CA VAL A 110 24.07 2.50 -1.66
C VAL A 110 25.07 3.07 -2.69
N LEU A 111 26.34 2.69 -2.62
CA LEU A 111 27.35 3.19 -3.55
C LEU A 111 27.13 2.65 -4.98
N LEU A 112 26.68 1.40 -5.12
CA LEU A 112 26.32 0.83 -6.43
C LEU A 112 25.07 1.49 -7.02
N LEU A 113 24.04 1.73 -6.21
CA LEU A 113 22.86 2.51 -6.62
C LEU A 113 23.28 3.90 -7.12
N GLN A 114 24.13 4.60 -6.36
CA GLN A 114 24.70 5.88 -6.77
C GLN A 114 25.39 5.80 -8.14
N VAL A 115 26.24 4.80 -8.41
CA VAL A 115 26.89 4.63 -9.72
C VAL A 115 25.87 4.36 -10.84
N PHE A 116 24.91 3.45 -10.65
CA PHE A 116 23.95 3.08 -11.70
C PHE A 116 22.86 4.15 -11.93
N LEU A 117 22.60 5.03 -10.96
CA LEU A 117 21.66 6.17 -11.06
C LEU A 117 22.30 7.44 -11.63
N SER A 118 23.57 7.74 -11.34
CA SER A 118 24.22 9.04 -11.64
C SER A 118 24.39 9.36 -13.14
N GLU A 119 24.15 8.42 -14.04
CA GLU A 119 24.22 8.63 -15.49
C GLU A 119 22.89 9.20 -16.01
N SER A 120 22.77 10.51 -16.21
CA SER A 120 21.58 11.13 -16.79
C SER A 120 21.67 11.31 -18.31
N SER A 121 21.64 10.22 -19.10
CA SER A 121 21.27 10.32 -20.51
C SER A 121 19.76 10.54 -20.64
N THR A 122 19.37 11.66 -21.24
CA THR A 122 17.98 12.01 -21.57
C THR A 122 17.33 10.90 -22.40
N PRO A 123 16.14 10.38 -22.04
CA PRO A 123 15.38 9.45 -22.87
C PRO A 123 14.67 10.21 -24.01
N GLY A 124 15.46 10.85 -24.87
CA GLY A 124 14.98 11.60 -26.03
C GLY A 124 14.89 10.71 -27.27
N ASN A 125 13.76 10.05 -27.45
CA ASN A 125 13.15 9.59 -28.71
C ASN A 125 14.11 9.39 -29.92
N THR A 126 15.13 8.53 -29.78
CA THR A 126 16.21 8.36 -30.76
C THR A 126 16.22 6.97 -31.38
N PHE A 127 16.67 6.90 -32.63
CA PHE A 127 16.67 5.69 -33.47
C PHE A 127 17.39 4.50 -32.81
N PRO A 128 16.98 3.24 -33.09
CA PRO A 128 17.47 2.06 -32.38
C PRO A 128 18.99 1.82 -32.46
N THR A 129 19.68 2.36 -33.47
CA THR A 129 21.15 2.36 -33.55
C THR A 129 21.83 3.27 -32.52
N VAL A 130 21.20 4.36 -32.10
CA VAL A 130 21.71 5.28 -31.07
C VAL A 130 21.53 4.68 -29.67
N GLU A 131 20.44 3.95 -29.44
CA GLU A 131 20.14 3.30 -28.15
C GLU A 131 21.21 2.24 -27.79
N ALA A 132 21.67 1.45 -28.77
CA ALA A 132 22.75 0.47 -28.56
C ALA A 132 24.11 1.11 -28.21
N LEU A 133 24.46 2.23 -28.85
CA LEU A 133 25.68 2.98 -28.56
C LEU A 133 25.61 3.64 -27.17
N SER A 134 24.46 4.23 -26.83
CA SER A 134 24.18 4.78 -25.50
C SER A 134 24.33 3.73 -24.40
N CYS A 135 23.82 2.51 -24.63
CA CYS A 135 23.93 1.40 -23.68
C CYS A 135 25.40 0.99 -23.43
N ARG A 136 26.23 0.88 -24.47
CA ARG A 136 27.68 0.60 -24.32
C ARG A 136 28.41 1.69 -23.55
N HIS A 137 28.12 2.97 -23.82
CA HIS A 137 28.73 4.08 -23.08
C HIS A 137 28.33 4.05 -21.60
N TYR A 138 27.06 3.81 -21.30
CA TYR A 138 26.56 3.64 -19.94
C TYR A 138 27.30 2.52 -19.19
N VAL A 139 27.42 1.33 -19.79
CA VAL A 139 28.14 0.19 -19.20
C VAL A 139 29.59 0.55 -18.89
N GLN A 140 30.31 1.17 -19.83
CA GLN A 140 31.72 1.54 -19.63
C GLN A 140 31.90 2.64 -18.59
N SER A 141 30.99 3.62 -18.53
CA SER A 141 30.99 4.66 -17.49
C SER A 141 30.72 4.07 -16.10
N CYS A 142 29.70 3.21 -15.96
CA CYS A 142 29.44 2.50 -14.70
C CYS A 142 30.64 1.63 -14.28
N ARG A 143 31.30 0.94 -15.23
CA ARG A 143 32.51 0.16 -14.96
C ARG A 143 33.64 1.03 -14.41
N GLY A 144 34.01 2.10 -15.11
CA GLY A 144 35.07 3.01 -14.66
C GLY A 144 34.77 3.64 -13.30
N LYS A 145 33.50 4.00 -13.04
CA LYS A 145 33.06 4.49 -11.72
C LYS A 145 33.23 3.42 -10.63
N ILE A 146 32.76 2.19 -10.85
CA ILE A 146 32.91 1.05 -9.92
C ILE A 146 34.38 0.74 -9.60
N GLU A 147 35.24 0.72 -10.63
CA GLU A 147 36.69 0.53 -10.48
C GLU A 147 37.31 1.69 -9.68
N SER A 148 36.94 2.95 -9.97
CA SER A 148 37.43 4.16 -9.28
C SER A 148 36.96 4.35 -7.83
N ILE A 149 36.05 3.49 -7.34
CA ILE A 149 35.58 3.44 -5.95
C ILE A 149 36.08 2.14 -5.27
N GLY A 150 36.75 1.24 -5.99
CA GLY A 150 37.21 -0.04 -5.43
C GLY A 150 36.07 -1.00 -5.08
N LEU A 151 34.93 -0.92 -5.77
CA LEU A 151 33.78 -1.82 -5.54
C LEU A 151 33.86 -3.13 -6.36
N HIS A 152 34.86 -3.26 -7.23
CA HIS A 152 35.12 -4.46 -8.00
C HIS A 152 35.66 -5.59 -7.11
N PRO A 153 35.30 -6.89 -7.33
CA PRO A 153 34.40 -7.41 -8.36
C PRO A 153 32.93 -7.22 -8.06
N ILE A 154 32.12 -7.09 -9.12
CA ILE A 154 30.65 -7.08 -9.05
C ILE A 154 30.14 -8.51 -9.24
N LYS A 155 29.18 -8.92 -8.40
CA LYS A 155 28.54 -10.24 -8.43
C LYS A 155 27.13 -10.14 -9.01
N ARG A 156 26.59 -11.27 -9.48
CA ARG A 156 25.17 -11.39 -9.89
C ARG A 156 24.20 -10.88 -8.81
N ALA A 157 24.51 -11.14 -7.53
CA ALA A 157 23.72 -10.67 -6.39
C ALA A 157 23.69 -9.13 -6.30
N ASP A 158 24.82 -8.45 -6.51
CA ASP A 158 24.89 -6.98 -6.47
C ASP A 158 23.92 -6.34 -7.49
N LEU A 159 23.88 -6.89 -8.72
CA LEU A 159 22.96 -6.42 -9.77
C LEU A 159 21.50 -6.64 -9.40
N LEU A 160 21.19 -7.76 -8.74
CA LEU A 160 19.84 -8.06 -8.27
C LEU A 160 19.41 -7.10 -7.15
N GLU A 161 20.25 -6.83 -6.16
CA GLU A 161 19.93 -5.89 -5.08
C GLU A 161 19.75 -4.44 -5.61
N VAL A 162 20.59 -4.02 -6.56
CA VAL A 162 20.43 -2.72 -7.26
C VAL A 162 19.08 -2.63 -7.98
N LEU A 163 18.65 -3.68 -8.66
CA LEU A 163 17.35 -3.71 -9.36
C LEU A 163 16.16 -3.89 -8.40
N ALA A 164 16.34 -4.59 -7.29
CA ALA A 164 15.31 -4.81 -6.26
C ALA A 164 15.07 -3.55 -5.42
N SER A 165 16.10 -2.75 -5.12
CA SER A 165 16.02 -1.50 -4.35
C SER A 165 14.80 -0.64 -4.70
N ARG A 166 14.13 -0.05 -3.69
CA ARG A 166 12.94 0.80 -3.89
C ARG A 166 13.16 1.91 -4.93
N PHE A 167 14.39 2.41 -5.03
CA PHE A 167 14.83 3.50 -5.92
C PHE A 167 15.67 3.00 -7.11
N ALA A 168 15.48 1.73 -7.53
CA ALA A 168 16.23 1.15 -8.63
C ALA A 168 16.17 1.99 -9.91
N PRO A 169 17.25 2.00 -10.73
CA PRO A 169 17.31 2.80 -11.96
C PRO A 169 16.23 2.40 -12.97
N GLU A 170 15.65 3.40 -13.64
CA GLU A 170 14.73 3.20 -14.77
C GLU A 170 15.37 2.40 -15.93
N ARG A 171 16.71 2.42 -16.00
CA ARG A 171 17.55 1.71 -16.97
C ARG A 171 17.80 0.24 -16.62
N LEU A 172 16.73 -0.52 -16.39
CA LEU A 172 16.74 -1.98 -16.33
C LEU A 172 17.67 -2.59 -17.42
N ASN A 173 17.51 -2.17 -18.68
CA ASN A 173 18.31 -2.69 -19.80
C ASN A 173 19.82 -2.43 -19.64
N GLY A 174 20.22 -1.26 -19.14
CA GLY A 174 21.64 -0.92 -18.96
C GLY A 174 22.31 -1.74 -17.86
N VAL A 175 21.61 -1.98 -16.74
CA VAL A 175 22.12 -2.83 -15.64
C VAL A 175 22.20 -4.31 -16.08
N LEU A 176 21.23 -4.79 -16.85
CA LEU A 176 21.28 -6.15 -17.41
C LEU A 176 22.39 -6.30 -18.46
N GLU A 177 22.62 -5.28 -19.28
CA GLU A 177 23.70 -5.30 -20.28
C GLU A 177 25.08 -5.22 -19.62
N TYR A 178 25.23 -4.50 -18.50
CA TYR A 178 26.42 -4.60 -17.65
C TYR A 178 26.64 -6.04 -17.16
N GLY A 179 25.57 -6.72 -16.72
CA GLY A 179 25.61 -8.15 -16.35
C GLY A 179 26.06 -9.08 -17.50
N ARG A 180 25.59 -8.85 -18.72
CA ARG A 180 26.01 -9.65 -19.89
C ARG A 180 27.45 -9.38 -20.30
N SER A 181 27.81 -8.11 -20.43
CA SER A 181 29.07 -7.68 -21.08
C SER A 181 30.27 -7.63 -20.14
N ILE A 182 30.07 -7.35 -18.84
CA ILE A 182 31.15 -7.27 -17.85
C ILE A 182 31.23 -8.52 -16.97
N LEU A 183 30.08 -9.04 -16.51
CA LEU A 183 30.06 -10.28 -15.70
C LEU A 183 29.99 -11.56 -16.55
N GLY A 184 29.79 -11.44 -17.87
CA GLY A 184 29.69 -12.60 -18.77
C GLY A 184 28.43 -13.45 -18.57
N LEU A 185 27.38 -12.91 -17.91
CA LEU A 185 26.17 -13.68 -17.58
C LEU A 185 25.49 -14.22 -18.84
N SER A 186 25.28 -15.53 -18.87
CA SER A 186 24.56 -16.21 -19.94
C SER A 186 23.09 -15.76 -20.00
N ARG A 187 22.44 -16.01 -21.13
CA ARG A 187 21.01 -15.72 -21.30
C ARG A 187 20.14 -16.35 -20.20
N ASN A 188 20.40 -17.61 -19.85
CA ASN A 188 19.64 -18.34 -18.84
C ASN A 188 19.82 -17.74 -17.44
N GLU A 189 21.02 -17.25 -17.13
CA GLU A 189 21.27 -16.56 -15.86
C GLU A 189 20.58 -15.20 -15.80
N ILE A 190 20.55 -14.45 -16.90
CA ILE A 190 19.78 -13.21 -17.00
C ILE A 190 18.27 -13.47 -16.85
N GLU A 191 17.73 -14.51 -17.50
CA GLU A 191 16.33 -14.92 -17.32
C GLU A 191 16.04 -15.33 -15.86
N GLY A 192 16.98 -15.99 -15.18
CA GLY A 192 16.91 -16.29 -13.75
C GLY A 192 16.97 -15.04 -12.84
N VAL A 193 17.82 -14.05 -13.15
CA VAL A 193 17.85 -12.75 -12.44
C VAL A 193 16.52 -12.02 -12.61
N LEU A 194 15.95 -12.02 -13.82
CA LEU A 194 14.67 -11.38 -14.13
C LEU A 194 13.51 -12.03 -13.37
N GLN A 195 13.51 -13.37 -13.25
CA GLN A 195 12.50 -14.11 -12.49
C GLN A 195 12.60 -13.83 -10.98
N GLU A 196 13.81 -13.86 -10.41
CA GLU A 196 14.02 -13.55 -8.98
C GLU A 196 13.67 -12.09 -8.66
N LEU A 197 14.06 -11.15 -9.54
CA LEU A 197 13.70 -9.73 -9.45
C LEU A 197 12.18 -9.54 -9.47
N ALA A 198 11.48 -10.18 -10.41
CA ALA A 198 10.03 -10.12 -10.50
C ALA A 198 9.38 -10.62 -9.21
N PHE A 199 9.87 -11.72 -8.62
CA PHE A 199 9.34 -12.23 -7.36
C PHE A 199 9.59 -11.30 -6.16
N ARG A 200 10.79 -10.72 -6.03
CA ARG A 200 11.07 -9.72 -4.98
C ARG A 200 10.22 -8.46 -5.14
N CYS A 201 9.98 -8.04 -6.38
CA CYS A 201 9.13 -6.87 -6.67
C CYS A 201 7.65 -7.06 -6.29
N LEU A 202 7.17 -8.27 -6.00
CA LEU A 202 5.80 -8.49 -5.50
C LEU A 202 5.59 -7.98 -4.07
N GLU A 203 6.62 -8.11 -3.22
CA GLU A 203 6.60 -7.70 -1.81
C GLU A 203 6.96 -6.20 -1.67
N ILE A 204 7.67 -5.62 -2.66
CA ILE A 204 8.07 -4.21 -2.64
C ILE A 204 6.97 -3.34 -3.25
N GLY A 205 6.08 -2.83 -2.41
CA GLY A 205 4.81 -2.21 -2.81
C GLY A 205 4.85 -1.13 -3.89
N CYS A 206 5.95 -0.40 -4.09
CA CYS A 206 6.09 0.68 -5.10
C CYS A 206 6.54 0.22 -6.51
N LYS A 207 6.77 -1.09 -6.73
CA LYS A 207 7.43 -1.64 -7.95
C LYS A 207 6.53 -1.94 -9.16
N GLY A 208 5.25 -1.52 -9.16
CA GLY A 208 4.29 -1.85 -10.23
C GLY A 208 4.74 -1.44 -11.64
N LYS A 209 5.46 -0.32 -11.79
CA LYS A 209 6.02 0.10 -13.09
C LYS A 209 7.11 -0.85 -13.59
N LEU A 210 7.99 -1.31 -12.71
CA LEU A 210 9.07 -2.23 -13.08
C LEU A 210 8.49 -3.60 -13.47
N LEU A 211 7.52 -4.12 -12.71
CA LEU A 211 6.80 -5.35 -13.06
C LEU A 211 6.07 -5.25 -14.40
N LYS A 212 5.42 -4.11 -14.69
CA LYS A 212 4.83 -3.85 -16.01
C LYS A 212 5.87 -3.97 -17.13
N LYS A 213 6.98 -3.23 -17.03
CA LYS A 213 8.08 -3.23 -18.01
C LYS A 213 8.72 -4.61 -18.15
N LEU A 214 8.90 -5.34 -17.05
CA LEU A 214 9.44 -6.71 -17.04
C LEU A 214 8.54 -7.67 -17.82
N VAL A 215 7.23 -7.67 -17.57
CA VAL A 215 6.28 -8.57 -18.24
C VAL A 215 6.05 -8.18 -19.71
N GLU A 216 6.11 -6.89 -20.05
CA GLU A 216 6.04 -6.41 -21.44
C GLU A 216 7.26 -6.86 -22.26
N LEU A 217 8.46 -6.87 -21.67
CA LEU A 217 9.70 -7.32 -22.33
C LEU A 217 9.88 -8.84 -22.29
N TYR A 218 9.42 -9.51 -21.23
CA TYR A 218 9.64 -10.93 -20.96
C TYR A 218 8.30 -11.62 -20.57
N PRO A 219 7.45 -11.97 -21.56
CA PRO A 219 6.07 -12.43 -21.29
C PRO A 219 5.94 -13.68 -20.40
N PHE A 220 6.97 -14.54 -20.34
CA PHE A 220 6.97 -15.73 -19.48
C PHE A 220 6.85 -15.39 -17.98
N LEU A 221 7.24 -14.16 -17.59
CA LEU A 221 7.13 -13.69 -16.21
C LEU A 221 5.67 -13.58 -15.75
N ALA A 222 4.70 -13.36 -16.65
CA ALA A 222 3.28 -13.31 -16.26
C ALA A 222 2.80 -14.64 -15.65
N ASP A 223 3.20 -15.76 -16.26
CA ASP A 223 2.81 -17.10 -15.81
C ASP A 223 3.64 -17.52 -14.58
N ALA A 224 4.94 -17.20 -14.55
CA ALA A 224 5.78 -17.44 -13.38
C ALA A 224 5.32 -16.64 -12.14
N ILE A 225 4.87 -15.38 -12.32
CA ILE A 225 4.27 -14.58 -11.24
C ILE A 225 2.97 -15.21 -10.77
N ARG A 226 2.09 -15.64 -11.69
CA ARG A 226 0.83 -16.32 -11.34
C ARG A 226 1.10 -17.55 -10.47
N GLU A 227 1.95 -18.47 -10.92
CA GLU A 227 2.30 -19.68 -10.18
C GLU A 227 2.87 -19.34 -8.80
N ARG A 228 3.83 -18.40 -8.74
CA ARG A 228 4.45 -17.98 -7.49
C ARG A 228 3.44 -17.39 -6.50
N VAL A 229 2.47 -16.60 -6.99
CA VAL A 229 1.48 -15.96 -6.12
C VAL A 229 0.50 -16.98 -5.54
N LEU A 230 -0.07 -17.85 -6.38
CA LEU A 230 -1.00 -18.90 -5.93
C LEU A 230 -0.33 -19.86 -4.94
N LYS A 231 0.96 -20.18 -5.15
CA LYS A 231 1.70 -21.15 -4.32
C LYS A 231 2.29 -20.59 -3.02
N LYS A 232 2.70 -19.30 -2.97
CA LYS A 232 3.38 -18.71 -1.79
C LYS A 232 2.48 -17.80 -0.95
N TYR A 233 1.54 -17.07 -1.57
CA TYR A 233 0.85 -15.96 -0.90
C TYR A 233 -0.65 -16.21 -0.69
N LYS A 234 -1.13 -17.45 -0.78
CA LYS A 234 -2.45 -17.77 -0.26
C LYS A 234 -2.41 -17.63 1.27
N ILE A 235 -3.45 -17.02 1.85
CA ILE A 235 -3.66 -16.95 3.31
C ILE A 235 -5.04 -17.54 3.60
N ASP A 236 -5.07 -18.55 4.46
CA ASP A 236 -6.27 -19.11 5.06
C ASP A 236 -6.27 -18.80 6.58
N LEU A 237 -7.35 -19.16 7.29
CA LEU A 237 -7.53 -18.75 8.69
C LEU A 237 -6.50 -19.34 9.66
N ASP A 238 -5.88 -20.46 9.30
CA ASP A 238 -4.95 -21.19 10.16
C ASP A 238 -3.48 -20.78 9.96
N ASP A 239 -3.18 -20.01 8.90
CA ASP A 239 -1.90 -19.32 8.71
C ASP A 239 -1.75 -18.08 9.61
N LEU A 240 -2.86 -17.62 10.21
CA LEU A 240 -2.89 -16.44 11.08
C LEU A 240 -2.63 -16.81 12.55
N PRO A 241 -1.98 -15.92 13.34
CA PRO A 241 -1.79 -16.13 14.76
C PRO A 241 -3.09 -16.49 15.51
N PRO A 242 -3.02 -17.33 16.56
CA PRO A 242 -4.16 -17.59 17.44
C PRO A 242 -4.68 -16.29 18.06
N TRP A 243 -6.01 -16.10 18.08
CA TRP A 243 -6.64 -14.85 18.53
C TRP A 243 -6.36 -14.51 20.00
N GLN A 244 -5.95 -15.48 20.81
CA GLN A 244 -5.52 -15.28 22.20
C GLN A 244 -4.16 -14.56 22.30
N ASN A 245 -3.34 -14.56 21.25
CA ASN A 245 -2.04 -13.89 21.22
C ASN A 245 -2.18 -12.50 20.57
N GLU A 246 -2.70 -11.53 21.33
CA GLU A 246 -2.93 -10.15 20.87
C GLU A 246 -1.65 -9.48 20.32
N VAL A 247 -0.47 -9.82 20.88
CA VAL A 247 0.83 -9.31 20.42
C VAL A 247 1.16 -9.84 19.01
N ALA A 248 1.00 -11.14 18.76
CA ALA A 248 1.21 -11.69 17.44
C ALA A 248 0.15 -11.21 16.42
N CYS A 249 -1.12 -11.10 16.83
CA CYS A 249 -2.20 -10.57 15.98
C CYS A 249 -1.99 -9.10 15.60
N SER A 250 -1.46 -8.26 16.49
CA SER A 250 -1.15 -6.86 16.19
C SER A 250 0.10 -6.72 15.31
N MET A 251 1.13 -7.54 15.53
CA MET A 251 2.38 -7.51 14.75
C MET A 251 2.28 -8.19 13.36
N PHE A 252 1.25 -9.01 13.10
CA PHE A 252 1.11 -9.71 11.82
C PHE A 252 1.10 -8.76 10.61
N GLU A 253 1.90 -9.02 9.59
CA GLU A 253 1.87 -8.26 8.34
C GLU A 253 1.91 -9.21 7.15
N ALA A 254 0.96 -9.05 6.23
CA ALA A 254 0.89 -9.84 5.02
C ALA A 254 2.01 -9.36 4.05
N PRO A 255 2.78 -10.25 3.40
CA PRO A 255 3.99 -9.87 2.68
C PRO A 255 3.74 -9.04 1.41
N LEU A 256 2.61 -9.23 0.73
CA LEU A 256 2.16 -8.37 -0.38
C LEU A 256 1.41 -7.13 0.14
N CYS A 257 1.32 -6.09 -0.69
CA CYS A 257 0.51 -4.88 -0.41
C CYS A 257 0.84 -4.16 0.92
N GLN A 258 2.06 -4.29 1.44
CA GLN A 258 2.52 -3.48 2.57
C GLN A 258 2.42 -1.98 2.26
N ASP A 259 2.08 -1.17 3.27
CA ASP A 259 2.00 0.28 3.08
C ASP A 259 3.42 0.89 3.09
N PHE A 260 3.88 1.26 1.89
CA PHE A 260 5.18 1.90 1.68
C PHE A 260 5.13 3.42 1.84
N MET A 261 3.94 4.02 1.95
CA MET A 261 3.74 5.45 2.18
C MET A 261 3.70 5.75 3.69
N VAL A 262 3.13 4.83 4.48
CA VAL A 262 3.04 4.90 5.95
C VAL A 262 3.57 3.60 6.58
N PRO A 263 4.89 3.44 6.74
CA PRO A 263 5.47 2.24 7.35
C PRO A 263 5.10 2.11 8.84
N LYS A 264 4.51 0.98 9.24
CA LYS A 264 4.05 0.73 10.64
C LYS A 264 5.15 0.79 11.70
N MET A 265 6.42 0.68 11.31
CA MET A 265 7.58 0.73 12.20
C MET A 265 7.63 2.00 13.07
N SER A 266 7.06 3.15 12.65
CA SER A 266 7.16 4.41 13.41
C SER A 266 6.29 4.50 14.67
N TYR A 267 5.59 3.44 15.07
CA TYR A 267 4.67 3.46 16.24
C TYR A 267 5.01 2.42 17.32
N PHE A 268 5.86 1.44 17.05
CA PHE A 268 6.08 0.30 17.97
C PHE A 268 7.38 0.33 18.78
N GLU A 269 8.39 1.14 18.41
CA GLU A 269 9.60 1.29 19.23
C GLU A 269 9.31 2.05 20.54
N ASP A 270 8.48 3.11 20.51
CA ASP A 270 8.08 3.87 21.72
C ASP A 270 7.23 3.05 22.71
N SER A 271 6.60 1.96 22.28
CA SER A 271 5.66 1.20 23.11
C SER A 271 6.29 0.06 23.92
N ARG A 272 7.59 -0.22 23.77
CA ARG A 272 8.24 -1.40 24.39
C ARG A 272 8.85 -1.17 25.78
N SER A 273 8.83 0.05 26.32
CA SER A 273 9.49 0.39 27.58
C SER A 273 8.52 0.80 28.71
N THR A 274 7.61 -0.09 29.14
CA THR A 274 6.96 0.01 30.46
C THR A 274 6.51 -1.36 31.00
N PRO A 275 7.03 -1.82 32.15
CA PRO A 275 6.34 -2.79 33.01
C PRO A 275 5.33 -2.03 33.88
N VAL A 276 4.05 -2.38 33.81
CA VAL A 276 2.99 -1.72 34.60
C VAL A 276 2.87 -2.36 35.98
N THR A 277 3.63 -1.85 36.94
CA THR A 277 3.38 -2.09 38.37
C THR A 277 2.52 -0.94 38.91
N ARG A 278 1.27 -1.23 39.29
CA ARG A 278 0.37 -0.26 39.93
C ARG A 278 0.21 -0.57 41.41
N GLU A 279 0.80 0.26 42.27
CA GLU A 279 0.38 0.35 43.67
C GLU A 279 -0.80 1.33 43.84
N ASN A 280 -1.59 1.11 44.88
CA ASN A 280 -2.84 1.83 45.12
C ASN A 280 -2.61 3.06 46.01
N GLY A 281 -3.17 4.22 45.61
CA GLY A 281 -3.36 5.40 46.45
C GLY A 281 -4.84 5.77 46.56
N PRO A 282 -5.34 6.24 47.73
CA PRO A 282 -6.78 6.32 47.99
C PRO A 282 -7.46 7.54 47.36
N VAL A 283 -8.77 7.36 47.11
CA VAL A 283 -9.66 8.37 46.51
C VAL A 283 -10.09 9.41 47.56
N ILE A 284 -10.01 10.70 47.21
CA ILE A 284 -10.78 11.76 47.87
C ILE A 284 -11.84 12.29 46.89
N GLN A 285 -13.04 12.50 47.44
CA GLN A 285 -14.28 12.71 46.71
C GLN A 285 -14.70 14.19 46.82
N ALA A 286 -15.10 14.81 45.70
CA ALA A 286 -15.73 16.13 45.69
C ALA A 286 -16.91 16.14 44.70
N GLN A 287 -18.01 16.80 45.07
CA GLN A 287 -19.31 16.72 44.40
C GLN A 287 -19.72 18.05 43.72
N SER A 288 -20.65 17.95 42.76
CA SER A 288 -21.45 19.04 42.16
C SER A 288 -20.70 20.06 41.26
N ALA A 289 -21.31 20.74 40.29
CA ALA A 289 -22.73 20.81 39.89
C ALA A 289 -22.93 20.78 38.35
N ALA A 290 -24.18 20.93 37.89
CA ALA A 290 -24.62 20.65 36.52
C ALA A 290 -24.39 21.79 35.48
N GLY A 291 -24.28 21.44 34.19
CA GLY A 291 -24.52 22.42 33.11
C GLY A 291 -23.89 22.15 31.73
N VAL A 292 -24.62 21.42 30.86
CA VAL A 292 -24.69 21.59 29.39
C VAL A 292 -23.46 21.25 28.49
N GLU A 293 -23.81 20.74 27.32
CA GLU A 293 -23.05 20.52 26.07
C GLU A 293 -22.11 19.30 25.91
N GLU A 294 -22.56 18.41 25.03
CA GLU A 294 -21.98 17.14 24.68
C GLU A 294 -21.11 17.27 23.42
N ARG A 295 -19.78 17.31 23.61
CA ARG A 295 -18.80 17.10 22.54
C ARG A 295 -17.72 16.13 23.01
N GLN A 296 -17.94 14.82 22.83
CA GLN A 296 -16.92 13.81 23.08
C GLN A 296 -15.83 13.85 22.01
N ALA A 297 -14.83 14.71 22.24
CA ALA A 297 -13.54 14.56 21.59
C ALA A 297 -12.84 13.30 22.15
N THR A 298 -12.42 12.40 21.26
CA THR A 298 -11.62 11.22 21.61
C THR A 298 -10.18 11.63 21.97
N GLY A 299 -9.97 12.09 23.20
CA GLY A 299 -8.65 12.33 23.75
C GLY A 299 -8.00 11.01 24.16
N HIS A 300 -7.01 10.54 23.39
CA HIS A 300 -6.07 9.54 23.88
C HIS A 300 -5.10 10.26 24.82
N VAL A 301 -5.01 9.80 26.07
CA VAL A 301 -4.12 10.42 27.07
C VAL A 301 -2.73 9.83 26.88
N GLU A 302 -1.91 10.49 26.08
CA GLU A 302 -0.46 10.30 26.12
C GLU A 302 0.03 10.78 27.49
N ALA A 303 0.36 9.83 28.36
CA ALA A 303 1.13 10.13 29.55
C ALA A 303 2.56 10.47 29.11
N LEU A 304 3.04 11.68 29.42
CA LEU A 304 4.44 12.04 29.19
C LEU A 304 5.33 11.04 29.94
N ALA A 305 6.00 10.18 29.18
CA ALA A 305 7.01 9.30 29.70
C ALA A 305 8.29 10.12 29.97
N THR A 306 8.38 10.71 31.16
CA THR A 306 9.69 10.99 31.73
C THR A 306 10.40 9.64 31.84
N LYS A 307 11.38 9.37 30.98
CA LYS A 307 12.15 8.11 30.99
C LYS A 307 12.64 7.87 32.43
N PRO A 308 12.41 6.70 33.05
CA PRO A 308 13.21 6.32 34.20
C PRO A 308 14.68 6.27 33.73
N ALA A 309 15.58 6.90 34.47
CA ALA A 309 17.00 6.97 34.11
C ALA A 309 17.59 5.55 34.09
N ALA A 310 17.74 5.01 32.88
CA ALA A 310 18.29 3.69 32.62
C ALA A 310 19.71 3.87 32.05
N GLU A 311 20.67 3.82 32.96
CA GLU A 311 22.13 3.85 32.76
C GLU A 311 22.71 5.16 32.19
N ASP A 312 23.88 5.51 32.73
CA ASP A 312 24.55 6.82 32.63
C ASP A 312 25.31 7.00 31.30
N GLY A 313 24.68 6.59 30.19
CA GLY A 313 25.21 6.76 28.84
C GLY A 313 24.82 8.13 28.28
N ASP A 314 25.80 8.96 27.92
CA ASP A 314 25.52 10.26 27.28
C ASP A 314 24.62 10.08 26.05
N ASP A 315 23.63 10.97 25.88
CA ASP A 315 22.88 11.02 24.62
C ASP A 315 23.75 11.60 23.51
N LEU A 316 24.47 10.71 22.83
CA LEU A 316 25.34 11.06 21.71
C LEU A 316 24.56 11.47 20.45
N GLY A 317 23.22 11.54 20.48
CA GLY A 317 22.37 11.97 19.37
C GLY A 317 22.16 10.91 18.29
N HIS A 318 21.14 11.16 17.46
CA HIS A 318 20.70 10.30 16.35
C HIS A 318 21.42 10.64 15.03
N ILE A 319 21.72 9.62 14.22
CA ILE A 319 22.38 9.76 12.91
C ILE A 319 21.32 9.79 11.81
N GLY A 320 21.14 10.93 11.14
CA GLY A 320 20.15 11.11 10.09
C GLY A 320 20.59 12.02 8.95
N GLN A 321 19.65 12.28 8.03
CA GLN A 321 19.79 13.27 6.94
C GLN A 321 19.09 14.61 7.28
N ASP A 322 18.69 14.80 8.54
CA ASP A 322 18.20 16.07 9.05
C ASP A 322 19.39 16.89 9.57
N THR A 323 19.36 18.21 9.35
CA THR A 323 20.28 19.14 10.03
C THR A 323 19.92 19.26 11.50
N LEU A 324 20.89 19.59 12.36
CA LEU A 324 20.65 19.83 13.78
C LEU A 324 19.56 20.90 13.97
N SER A 325 19.58 21.96 13.16
CA SER A 325 18.55 23.02 13.17
C SER A 325 17.14 22.48 12.87
N THR A 326 17.03 21.46 12.01
CA THR A 326 15.77 20.79 11.69
C THR A 326 15.31 19.89 12.85
N MET A 327 16.23 19.20 13.51
CA MET A 327 15.93 18.39 14.69
C MET A 327 15.50 19.25 15.88
N ILE A 328 16.24 20.32 16.19
CA ILE A 328 15.87 21.29 17.25
C ILE A 328 14.46 21.84 16.99
N ARG A 329 14.14 22.26 15.76
CA ARG A 329 12.78 22.71 15.42
C ARG A 329 11.73 21.61 15.60
N LYS A 330 12.03 20.35 15.24
CA LYS A 330 11.11 19.22 15.47
C LYS A 330 10.88 18.98 16.96
N ASP A 331 11.91 19.10 17.79
CA ASP A 331 11.83 18.91 19.24
C ASP A 331 11.10 20.09 19.93
N GLU A 332 11.31 21.32 19.47
CA GLU A 332 10.56 22.52 19.88
C GLU A 332 9.08 22.47 19.45
N LEU A 333 8.79 21.90 18.28
CA LEU A 333 7.44 21.71 17.74
C LEU A 333 6.76 20.43 18.25
N ALA A 334 7.51 19.50 18.85
CA ALA A 334 6.95 18.30 19.45
C ALA A 334 5.97 18.71 20.56
N PRO A 335 4.75 18.15 20.60
CA PRO A 335 3.69 18.65 21.48
C PRO A 335 3.96 18.28 22.95
N THR A 336 4.85 19.05 23.61
CA THR A 336 5.18 18.93 25.04
C THR A 336 3.96 19.03 25.95
N ARG A 337 2.87 19.64 25.48
CA ARG A 337 1.51 19.51 26.02
C ARG A 337 0.49 19.46 24.88
N GLY A 338 -0.21 18.32 24.73
CA GLY A 338 -1.06 18.03 23.57
C GLY A 338 -2.29 18.93 23.39
N ARG A 339 -2.14 20.10 22.74
CA ARG A 339 -3.31 20.92 22.35
C ARG A 339 -3.25 21.72 21.05
N ARG A 340 -2.24 21.56 20.19
CA ARG A 340 -2.28 22.08 18.81
C ARG A 340 -1.67 21.09 17.83
N ARG A 341 -2.46 20.62 16.86
CA ARG A 341 -1.95 20.10 15.59
C ARG A 341 -1.45 21.32 14.80
N PHE A 342 -0.16 21.60 14.88
CA PHE A 342 0.46 22.58 13.99
C PHE A 342 0.96 21.87 12.74
N TYR A 343 0.54 22.34 11.56
CA TYR A 343 1.22 21.97 10.33
C TYR A 343 2.50 22.79 10.25
N ASP A 344 3.64 22.13 10.07
CA ASP A 344 4.89 22.81 9.78
C ASP A 344 4.80 23.46 8.40
N ALA A 345 4.54 24.77 8.40
CA ALA A 345 4.44 25.59 7.19
C ALA A 345 5.82 25.96 6.61
N TYR A 346 6.91 25.61 7.30
CA TYR A 346 8.29 25.96 6.94
C TYR A 346 9.22 24.75 6.71
N ALA A 347 8.70 23.52 6.82
CA ALA A 347 9.33 22.35 6.25
C ALA A 347 9.52 22.56 4.75
N SER A 348 10.75 22.88 4.33
CA SER A 348 11.13 23.00 2.93
C SER A 348 10.63 21.77 2.17
N TYR A 349 9.79 22.00 1.17
CA TYR A 349 9.16 20.95 0.37
C TYR A 349 10.22 20.05 -0.33
N HIS A 350 11.44 20.57 -0.52
CA HIS A 350 12.57 19.82 -1.04
C HIS A 350 13.24 18.91 0.01
N ASP A 351 13.38 19.38 1.26
CA ASP A 351 14.01 18.60 2.34
C ASP A 351 13.16 17.40 2.78
N THR A 352 11.83 17.54 2.69
CA THR A 352 10.89 16.44 2.95
C THR A 352 10.82 15.45 1.79
N GLN A 353 10.83 15.92 0.54
CA GLN A 353 10.78 15.04 -0.64
C GLN A 353 11.99 14.10 -0.77
N GLY A 354 13.19 14.52 -0.35
CA GLY A 354 14.38 13.66 -0.35
C GLY A 354 14.30 12.52 0.65
N LYS A 355 13.50 12.65 1.71
CA LYS A 355 13.41 11.69 2.83
C LYS A 355 12.27 10.68 2.66
N LEU A 356 11.46 10.82 1.60
CA LEU A 356 10.41 9.85 1.26
C LEU A 356 10.99 8.46 1.01
N THR A 357 10.30 7.44 1.52
CA THR A 357 10.73 6.03 1.48
C THR A 357 10.34 5.30 0.20
N TYR A 358 9.96 6.07 -0.83
CA TYR A 358 9.41 5.61 -2.10
C TYR A 358 9.71 6.60 -3.26
N PRO A 359 9.77 6.15 -4.53
CA PRO A 359 9.97 7.03 -5.69
C PRO A 359 8.80 7.99 -5.92
N ALA A 360 9.08 9.21 -6.43
CA ALA A 360 8.04 10.19 -6.75
C ALA A 360 6.99 9.65 -7.73
N ASP A 361 7.41 8.85 -8.69
CA ASP A 361 6.60 8.35 -9.80
C ASP A 361 6.13 6.90 -9.56
N ASN A 362 6.01 6.48 -8.31
CA ASN A 362 5.66 5.11 -7.93
C ASN A 362 4.32 4.62 -8.52
N LEU A 363 4.21 3.29 -8.67
CA LEU A 363 2.96 2.62 -8.97
C LEU A 363 2.81 1.45 -8.00
N ALA A 364 1.74 1.45 -7.22
CA ALA A 364 1.44 0.35 -6.30
C ALA A 364 1.35 -0.99 -7.05
N VAL A 365 2.04 -2.02 -6.57
CA VAL A 365 2.09 -3.35 -7.21
C VAL A 365 0.67 -3.94 -7.33
N GLY A 366 -0.15 -3.85 -6.28
CA GLY A 366 -1.54 -4.30 -6.33
C GLY A 366 -2.35 -3.63 -7.45
N ARG A 367 -2.16 -2.32 -7.67
CA ARG A 367 -2.82 -1.59 -8.77
C ARG A 367 -2.38 -2.12 -10.13
N TRP A 368 -1.09 -2.43 -10.31
CA TRP A 368 -0.60 -3.09 -11.51
C TRP A 368 -1.18 -4.51 -11.69
N VAL A 369 -1.24 -5.32 -10.63
CA VAL A 369 -1.81 -6.68 -10.67
C VAL A 369 -3.25 -6.66 -11.17
N ARG A 370 -4.12 -5.81 -10.60
CA ARG A 370 -5.50 -5.65 -11.09
C ARG A 370 -5.55 -5.27 -12.57
N MET A 371 -4.71 -4.32 -13.01
CA MET A 371 -4.68 -3.88 -14.42
C MET A 371 -4.17 -4.96 -15.38
N HIS A 372 -3.27 -5.85 -14.94
CA HIS A 372 -2.67 -6.88 -15.80
C HIS A 372 -3.46 -8.19 -15.83
N PHE A 373 -3.94 -8.65 -14.67
CA PHE A 373 -4.63 -9.92 -14.52
C PHE A 373 -6.16 -9.81 -14.51
N GLY A 374 -6.72 -8.61 -14.34
CA GLY A 374 -8.17 -8.37 -14.26
C GLY A 374 -8.71 -8.47 -12.82
N ALA A 375 -9.96 -8.05 -12.63
CA ALA A 375 -10.57 -7.94 -11.30
C ALA A 375 -11.01 -9.30 -10.72
N ARG A 376 -11.58 -10.18 -11.55
CA ARG A 376 -11.95 -11.58 -11.19
C ARG A 376 -10.80 -12.56 -11.50
N SER A 377 -9.60 -12.28 -10.97
CA SER A 377 -8.44 -13.18 -11.07
C SER A 377 -8.00 -13.64 -9.69
N PRO A 378 -7.61 -14.92 -9.50
CA PRO A 378 -7.14 -15.41 -8.20
C PRO A 378 -5.87 -14.70 -7.73
N VAL A 379 -5.02 -14.24 -8.65
CA VAL A 379 -3.85 -13.39 -8.32
C VAL A 379 -4.32 -12.06 -7.72
N THR A 380 -5.34 -11.44 -8.32
CA THR A 380 -5.90 -10.17 -7.84
C THR A 380 -6.64 -10.34 -6.51
N ALA A 381 -7.36 -11.45 -6.31
CA ALA A 381 -8.02 -11.79 -5.05
C ALA A 381 -7.02 -11.91 -3.89
N ILE A 382 -5.89 -12.60 -4.09
CA ILE A 382 -4.80 -12.68 -3.10
C ILE A 382 -4.23 -11.27 -2.80
N PHE A 383 -3.94 -10.46 -3.82
CA PHE A 383 -3.44 -9.10 -3.60
C PHE A 383 -4.46 -8.20 -2.85
N MET A 384 -5.77 -8.39 -3.06
CA MET A 384 -6.84 -7.69 -2.34
C MET A 384 -6.91 -8.12 -0.87
N MET A 385 -6.87 -9.44 -0.62
CA MET A 385 -6.84 -10.00 0.73
C MET A 385 -5.67 -9.44 1.55
N HIS A 386 -4.47 -9.42 0.97
CA HIS A 386 -3.29 -8.82 1.60
C HIS A 386 -3.45 -7.31 1.86
N ALA A 387 -4.03 -6.56 0.92
CA ALA A 387 -4.26 -5.12 1.10
C ALA A 387 -5.23 -4.85 2.26
N ILE A 388 -6.28 -5.66 2.40
CA ILE A 388 -7.24 -5.60 3.51
C ILE A 388 -6.55 -5.92 4.85
N LEU A 389 -5.79 -7.00 4.94
CA LEU A 389 -5.09 -7.39 6.18
C LEU A 389 -4.06 -6.35 6.64
N ASN A 390 -3.42 -5.68 5.69
CA ASN A 390 -2.44 -4.63 5.99
C ASN A 390 -3.08 -3.27 6.26
N GLY A 391 -4.33 -3.05 5.87
CA GLY A 391 -5.02 -1.75 5.96
C GLY A 391 -4.61 -0.76 4.88
N ASN A 392 -4.05 -1.23 3.76
CA ASN A 392 -3.46 -0.38 2.73
C ASN A 392 -4.54 0.31 1.88
N SER A 393 -4.99 1.47 2.36
CA SER A 393 -6.02 2.28 1.70
C SER A 393 -5.64 2.72 0.28
N THR A 394 -4.36 2.91 -0.03
CA THR A 394 -3.93 3.34 -1.39
C THR A 394 -4.15 2.27 -2.46
N VAL A 395 -4.13 0.99 -2.05
CA VAL A 395 -4.44 -0.16 -2.90
C VAL A 395 -5.94 -0.44 -2.89
N MET A 396 -6.58 -0.37 -1.72
CA MET A 396 -8.02 -0.64 -1.56
C MET A 396 -8.93 0.43 -2.19
N GLN A 397 -8.61 1.72 -2.09
CA GLN A 397 -9.47 2.81 -2.59
C GLN A 397 -9.78 2.68 -4.09
N PRO A 398 -8.79 2.48 -5.00
CA PRO A 398 -9.09 2.19 -6.40
C PRO A 398 -9.94 0.94 -6.63
N PHE A 399 -9.95 -0.01 -5.69
CA PHE A 399 -10.66 -1.29 -5.80
C PHE A 399 -12.11 -1.23 -5.29
N LEU A 400 -12.38 -0.33 -4.33
CA LEU A 400 -13.64 -0.16 -3.60
C LEU A 400 -14.35 1.18 -3.91
N GLN A 401 -13.77 2.10 -4.68
CA GLN A 401 -14.43 3.37 -4.96
C GLN A 401 -15.67 3.17 -5.84
N TYR A 402 -16.83 3.23 -5.19
CA TYR A 402 -18.13 3.40 -5.83
C TYR A 402 -18.27 4.83 -6.38
N THR A 403 -17.70 5.05 -7.56
CA THR A 403 -18.20 6.08 -8.47
C THR A 403 -19.24 5.44 -9.37
N GLU A 404 -20.41 6.07 -9.52
CA GLU A 404 -21.57 5.54 -10.27
C GLU A 404 -21.28 5.24 -11.76
N THR A 405 -20.11 5.64 -12.25
CA THR A 405 -19.61 5.47 -13.61
C THR A 405 -18.70 4.24 -13.80
N HIS A 406 -18.53 3.38 -12.79
CA HIS A 406 -17.69 2.18 -12.88
C HIS A 406 -18.51 0.90 -13.12
N ASP A 407 -18.22 0.28 -14.27
CA ASP A 407 -18.72 -1.04 -14.70
C ASP A 407 -18.47 -2.10 -13.61
N PRO A 408 -19.51 -2.80 -13.11
CA PRO A 408 -19.37 -3.82 -12.07
C PRO A 408 -18.44 -4.97 -12.46
N ALA A 409 -18.22 -5.23 -13.77
CA ALA A 409 -17.26 -6.23 -14.23
C ALA A 409 -15.79 -5.89 -13.86
N ASN A 410 -15.49 -4.62 -13.54
CA ASN A 410 -14.15 -4.17 -13.16
C ASN A 410 -13.93 -4.12 -11.62
N ARG A 411 -14.92 -4.48 -10.80
CA ARG A 411 -14.82 -4.55 -9.33
C ARG A 411 -14.19 -5.88 -8.89
N ILE A 412 -13.34 -5.84 -7.86
CA ILE A 412 -12.81 -7.05 -7.23
C ILE A 412 -13.84 -7.53 -6.21
N PRO A 413 -14.31 -8.78 -6.24
CA PRO A 413 -15.32 -9.27 -5.30
C PRO A 413 -14.85 -9.23 -3.84
N LEU A 414 -15.75 -8.79 -2.96
CA LEU A 414 -15.54 -8.83 -1.52
C LEU A 414 -16.17 -10.10 -0.94
N THR A 415 -15.40 -10.86 -0.17
CA THR A 415 -15.81 -12.13 0.46
C THR A 415 -15.92 -12.01 1.99
N LEU A 416 -16.76 -12.84 2.61
CA LEU A 416 -16.87 -12.98 4.07
C LEU A 416 -15.54 -13.44 4.69
N LYS A 417 -14.72 -14.20 3.95
CA LYS A 417 -13.37 -14.62 4.34
C LYS A 417 -12.52 -13.44 4.80
N HIS A 418 -12.55 -12.29 4.10
CA HIS A 418 -11.83 -11.08 4.52
C HIS A 418 -12.20 -10.63 5.95
N PHE A 419 -13.50 -10.63 6.27
CA PHE A 419 -14.00 -10.26 7.60
C PHE A 419 -13.59 -11.27 8.66
N LYS A 420 -13.63 -12.58 8.36
CA LYS A 420 -13.16 -13.64 9.27
C LYS A 420 -11.66 -13.52 9.58
N LEU A 421 -10.83 -13.22 8.57
CA LEU A 421 -9.40 -13.02 8.75
C LEU A 421 -9.10 -11.77 9.60
N LEU A 422 -9.80 -10.65 9.36
CA LEU A 422 -9.68 -9.45 10.20
C LEU A 422 -10.19 -9.67 11.64
N ALA A 423 -11.24 -10.46 11.83
CA ALA A 423 -11.74 -10.88 13.14
C ALA A 423 -10.68 -11.69 13.91
N ARG A 424 -10.00 -12.64 13.25
CA ARG A 424 -8.89 -13.40 13.83
C ARG A 424 -7.76 -12.49 14.32
N LEU A 425 -7.47 -11.40 13.60
CA LEU A 425 -6.45 -10.42 13.97
C LEU A 425 -6.94 -9.28 14.89
N GLY A 426 -8.24 -9.20 15.19
CA GLY A 426 -8.84 -8.14 16.01
C GLY A 426 -8.85 -6.72 15.39
N ARG A 427 -8.54 -6.58 14.09
CA ARG A 427 -8.27 -5.31 13.40
C ARG A 427 -9.52 -4.53 12.99
N ALA A 428 -9.41 -3.20 12.95
CA ALA A 428 -10.47 -2.34 12.43
C ALA A 428 -10.84 -2.69 10.97
N LEU A 429 -12.14 -2.66 10.67
CA LEU A 429 -12.64 -2.74 9.31
C LEU A 429 -12.56 -1.36 8.63
N ALA A 430 -11.99 -1.30 7.42
CA ALA A 430 -11.91 -0.06 6.65
C ALA A 430 -13.32 0.40 6.21
N PRO A 431 -13.68 1.70 6.35
CA PRO A 431 -15.03 2.19 6.02
C PRO A 431 -15.52 1.83 4.61
N ALA A 432 -14.61 1.88 3.63
CA ALA A 432 -14.87 1.53 2.23
C ALA A 432 -15.43 0.11 2.02
N LEU A 433 -15.18 -0.83 2.94
CA LEU A 433 -15.75 -2.17 2.88
C LEU A 433 -17.25 -2.18 3.14
N PHE A 434 -17.75 -1.24 3.95
CA PHE A 434 -19.18 -1.09 4.26
C PHE A 434 -19.89 -0.21 3.24
N ASP A 435 -19.21 0.82 2.73
CA ASP A 435 -19.69 1.62 1.60
C ASP A 435 -19.97 0.70 0.39
N ASP A 436 -19.11 -0.30 0.16
CA ASP A 436 -19.31 -1.36 -0.84
C ASP A 436 -20.56 -2.21 -0.59
N ILE A 437 -20.78 -2.65 0.65
CA ILE A 437 -21.95 -3.46 1.04
C ILE A 437 -23.26 -2.67 0.88
N GLU A 438 -23.28 -1.39 1.24
CA GLU A 438 -24.45 -0.51 1.09
C GLU A 438 -24.79 -0.24 -0.38
N ALA A 439 -23.77 -0.12 -1.23
CA ALA A 439 -23.92 -0.09 -2.69
C ALA A 439 -24.47 -1.41 -3.27
N GLY A 440 -24.60 -2.48 -2.47
CA GLY A 440 -25.30 -3.70 -2.85
C GLY A 440 -24.46 -4.72 -3.62
N ILE A 441 -23.16 -4.83 -3.31
CA ILE A 441 -22.31 -5.91 -3.86
C ILE A 441 -22.91 -7.31 -3.67
N GLU A 442 -22.54 -8.21 -4.58
CA GLU A 442 -22.78 -9.65 -4.45
C GLU A 442 -22.20 -10.19 -3.13
N PHE A 443 -22.91 -11.12 -2.49
CA PHE A 443 -22.41 -11.82 -1.30
C PHE A 443 -21.64 -13.08 -1.70
N TYR A 444 -20.46 -13.26 -1.11
CA TYR A 444 -19.59 -14.42 -1.30
C TYR A 444 -19.00 -14.86 0.04
N PHE A 445 -18.93 -16.17 0.31
CA PHE A 445 -18.21 -16.71 1.45
C PHE A 445 -16.70 -16.60 1.24
N GLY A 446 -16.22 -17.00 0.06
CA GLY A 446 -14.81 -17.09 -0.28
C GLY A 446 -14.51 -16.84 -1.76
N GLU A 447 -13.29 -17.15 -2.18
CA GLU A 447 -12.83 -16.96 -3.56
C GLU A 447 -13.42 -18.04 -4.50
N GLU A 448 -13.75 -19.20 -3.93
CA GLU A 448 -14.38 -20.37 -4.53
C GLU A 448 -15.80 -20.13 -5.08
N ASP A 449 -16.50 -19.09 -4.62
CA ASP A 449 -17.89 -18.81 -5.07
C ASP A 449 -17.95 -18.05 -6.41
N TYR A 450 -16.83 -17.45 -6.84
CA TYR A 450 -16.78 -16.65 -8.08
C TYR A 450 -15.59 -16.97 -9.01
N LEU A 451 -14.68 -17.88 -8.59
CA LEU A 451 -13.58 -18.38 -9.40
C LEU A 451 -13.70 -19.89 -9.58
N THR A 452 -13.29 -20.39 -10.75
CA THR A 452 -13.29 -21.84 -10.99
C THR A 452 -12.14 -22.54 -10.25
N LEU A 453 -12.34 -23.83 -9.95
CA LEU A 453 -11.30 -24.65 -9.32
C LEU A 453 -10.02 -24.76 -10.17
N GLU A 454 -10.15 -24.68 -11.50
CA GLU A 454 -9.01 -24.64 -12.43
C GLU A 454 -8.20 -23.35 -12.27
N GLU A 455 -8.86 -22.19 -12.14
CA GLU A 455 -8.20 -20.90 -11.92
C GLU A 455 -7.51 -20.84 -10.56
N LEU A 456 -8.18 -21.30 -9.50
CA LEU A 456 -7.63 -21.35 -8.14
C LEU A 456 -6.39 -22.25 -8.04
N ASN A 457 -6.38 -23.38 -8.75
CA ASN A 457 -5.23 -24.29 -8.84
C ASN A 457 -4.14 -23.82 -9.81
N GLY A 458 -4.33 -22.69 -10.52
CA GLY A 458 -3.39 -22.16 -11.51
C GLY A 458 -3.42 -22.86 -12.87
N ASN A 459 -4.25 -23.90 -13.02
CA ASN A 459 -4.43 -24.70 -14.24
C ASN A 459 -5.33 -24.01 -15.26
N SER A 460 -5.12 -22.72 -15.51
CA SER A 460 -5.92 -21.97 -16.49
C SER A 460 -5.65 -22.48 -17.92
N PRO A 461 -6.68 -22.86 -18.70
CA PRO A 461 -6.49 -23.20 -20.11
C PRO A 461 -5.93 -21.99 -20.85
N ARG A 462 -4.82 -22.19 -21.58
CA ARG A 462 -4.10 -21.14 -22.32
C ARG A 462 -5.06 -20.27 -23.12
N SER A 463 -5.34 -19.06 -22.63
CA SER A 463 -6.40 -18.19 -23.16
C SER A 463 -6.27 -17.99 -24.67
N SER A 464 -7.22 -18.57 -25.40
CA SER A 464 -7.29 -18.56 -26.87
C SER A 464 -7.82 -17.26 -27.46
N SER A 465 -8.12 -16.25 -26.62
CA SER A 465 -8.80 -15.00 -27.02
C SER A 465 -7.90 -13.76 -27.08
N ARG A 466 -6.58 -13.86 -26.84
CA ARG A 466 -5.66 -12.73 -27.09
C ARG A 466 -5.55 -12.45 -28.59
N LYS A 467 -6.32 -11.46 -29.05
CA LYS A 467 -6.12 -10.76 -30.33
C LYS A 467 -4.61 -10.48 -30.49
N ARG A 468 -4.01 -11.00 -31.55
CA ARG A 468 -2.58 -10.87 -31.82
C ARG A 468 -2.25 -9.39 -32.07
N HIS A 469 -1.74 -8.69 -31.07
CA HIS A 469 -0.89 -7.53 -31.35
C HIS A 469 0.29 -8.01 -32.21
N ALA A 470 0.58 -7.27 -33.27
CA ALA A 470 1.49 -7.70 -34.31
C ALA A 470 2.87 -8.03 -33.74
N ARG A 471 3.44 -9.17 -34.18
CA ARG A 471 4.82 -9.55 -33.87
C ARG A 471 5.77 -8.55 -34.55
N ILE A 472 6.14 -7.47 -33.86
CA ILE A 472 7.35 -6.72 -34.21
C ILE A 472 8.52 -7.63 -33.86
N ARG A 473 9.01 -8.31 -34.90
CA ARG A 473 10.11 -9.26 -34.81
C ARG A 473 11.42 -8.46 -34.72
N ILE A 474 11.75 -7.96 -33.52
CA ILE A 474 13.05 -7.32 -33.27
C ILE A 474 14.13 -8.38 -33.49
N LYS A 475 14.76 -8.30 -34.66
CA LYS A 475 15.86 -9.16 -35.06
C LYS A 475 17.10 -8.67 -34.31
N MET A 476 17.36 -9.21 -33.12
CA MET A 476 18.66 -9.00 -32.47
C MET A 476 19.71 -9.67 -33.34
N VAL A 477 20.48 -8.85 -34.07
CA VAL A 477 21.54 -9.31 -34.96
C VAL A 477 22.76 -9.61 -34.11
N THR A 478 23.00 -10.91 -33.88
CA THR A 478 24.28 -11.42 -33.42
C THR A 478 24.95 -12.08 -34.60
N GLU A 479 25.95 -11.43 -35.21
CA GLU A 479 27.05 -12.07 -35.93
C GLU A 479 28.06 -11.01 -36.38
N TYR A 480 29.30 -11.16 -35.94
CA TYR A 480 30.49 -10.54 -36.54
C TYR A 480 31.51 -11.65 -36.78
N THR A 481 31.65 -12.07 -38.04
CA THR A 481 32.78 -12.86 -38.54
C THR A 481 33.33 -12.14 -39.77
N VAL A 482 34.65 -12.10 -39.91
CA VAL A 482 35.37 -11.09 -40.71
C VAL A 482 36.23 -11.75 -41.79
N LYS A 483 36.22 -11.16 -43.01
CA LYS A 483 36.99 -11.50 -44.25
C LYS A 483 36.50 -12.79 -44.95
N THR A 484 36.59 -12.96 -46.27
CA THR A 484 37.46 -12.35 -47.32
C THR A 484 36.70 -11.89 -48.60
N GLU A 485 37.44 -11.31 -49.55
CA GLU A 485 37.00 -10.61 -50.78
C GLU A 485 36.56 -11.53 -51.95
N SER A 486 35.64 -11.05 -52.81
CA SER A 486 35.84 -10.95 -54.29
C SER A 486 34.59 -10.43 -55.05
N SER A 487 34.82 -9.55 -56.03
CA SER A 487 33.86 -8.87 -56.96
C SER A 487 33.64 -9.68 -58.28
N PRO A 488 32.83 -9.26 -59.30
CA PRO A 488 31.65 -8.36 -59.35
C PRO A 488 30.48 -8.73 -60.33
N THR A 489 29.32 -8.05 -60.20
CA THR A 489 28.34 -7.61 -61.27
C THR A 489 27.51 -8.63 -62.10
N PRO A 490 26.41 -8.22 -62.80
CA PRO A 490 25.31 -7.28 -62.45
C PRO A 490 23.94 -8.06 -62.43
N PRO A 491 22.92 -7.93 -63.32
CA PRO A 491 22.20 -6.78 -63.95
C PRO A 491 20.64 -6.74 -63.79
N THR A 492 20.07 -5.51 -63.80
CA THR A 492 18.81 -5.05 -64.48
C THR A 492 17.45 -5.72 -64.10
N THR A 493 16.31 -5.04 -63.83
CA THR A 493 15.64 -3.96 -64.60
C THR A 493 14.50 -3.28 -63.78
N GLN A 494 14.38 -1.93 -63.85
CA GLN A 494 13.14 -1.11 -64.01
C GLN A 494 11.86 -1.31 -63.14
N LEU A 495 10.91 -0.38 -63.00
CA LEU A 495 10.76 1.11 -63.07
C LEU A 495 9.30 1.40 -62.63
N GLY A 496 8.90 2.60 -62.19
CA GLY A 496 7.45 2.95 -62.11
C GLY A 496 6.99 3.89 -60.99
N SER A 497 7.06 5.18 -61.27
CA SER A 497 6.77 6.30 -60.37
C SER A 497 5.28 6.65 -60.14
N SER A 498 5.00 7.28 -58.99
CA SER A 498 4.17 8.51 -58.83
C SER A 498 2.62 8.53 -58.84
N SER A 499 2.09 8.96 -57.68
CA SER A 499 1.23 10.16 -57.49
C SER A 499 -0.27 10.24 -57.86
N ALA A 500 -1.06 10.48 -56.79
CA ALA A 500 -1.95 11.66 -56.58
C ALA A 500 -3.43 11.74 -57.07
N VAL A 501 -4.28 12.21 -56.13
CA VAL A 501 -5.41 13.16 -56.27
C VAL A 501 -6.81 12.69 -56.76
N THR A 502 -7.70 12.50 -55.77
CA THR A 502 -9.04 13.12 -55.54
C THR A 502 -10.22 13.05 -56.53
N THR A 503 -11.43 13.03 -55.92
CA THR A 503 -12.78 13.47 -56.38
C THR A 503 -13.77 12.55 -57.14
N VAL A 504 -14.80 12.13 -56.39
CA VAL A 504 -16.27 12.21 -56.66
C VAL A 504 -16.83 11.92 -58.08
N ASN A 505 -17.51 10.78 -58.28
CA ASN A 505 -18.98 10.71 -58.52
C ASN A 505 -19.53 9.28 -58.77
N LEU A 506 -20.79 9.07 -58.35
CA LEU A 506 -21.73 8.00 -58.77
C LEU A 506 -22.54 8.51 -60.01
N PRO A 507 -23.48 7.75 -60.65
CA PRO A 507 -23.91 6.35 -60.48
C PRO A 507 -24.00 5.53 -61.81
N ALA A 508 -24.29 4.21 -61.75
CA ALA A 508 -25.42 3.56 -62.47
C ALA A 508 -25.52 2.01 -62.35
N VAL A 509 -26.60 1.55 -61.70
CA VAL A 509 -27.53 0.46 -62.11
C VAL A 509 -27.01 -0.89 -62.65
N THR A 510 -27.25 -1.97 -61.89
CA THR A 510 -28.10 -3.15 -62.28
C THR A 510 -28.47 -3.96 -61.03
N LYS A 511 -29.70 -3.83 -60.51
CA LYS A 511 -30.87 -4.74 -60.67
C LYS A 511 -30.74 -6.14 -60.02
N GLY A 512 -31.50 -6.36 -58.94
CA GLY A 512 -31.68 -7.69 -58.31
C GLY A 512 -32.58 -7.70 -57.05
N LYS A 513 -33.89 -7.39 -57.17
CA LYS A 513 -34.86 -7.44 -56.06
C LYS A 513 -35.78 -8.67 -56.15
N LYS A 514 -36.02 -9.39 -55.04
CA LYS A 514 -37.29 -10.10 -54.77
C LYS A 514 -37.72 -9.89 -53.30
N ARG A 515 -39.05 -9.95 -53.07
CA ARG A 515 -39.76 -9.39 -51.89
C ARG A 515 -39.99 -10.40 -50.76
N PRO A 516 -40.26 -9.94 -49.52
CA PRO A 516 -40.79 -10.80 -48.46
C PRO A 516 -42.26 -11.17 -48.73
N ARG A 517 -42.69 -12.35 -48.27
CA ARG A 517 -44.06 -12.88 -48.46
C ARG A 517 -44.70 -13.11 -47.08
N ARG A 518 -45.83 -12.44 -46.80
CA ARG A 518 -46.69 -12.71 -45.64
C ARG A 518 -47.75 -13.75 -45.97
N SER A 519 -48.09 -14.57 -44.99
CA SER A 519 -49.31 -15.39 -44.90
C SER A 519 -49.41 -15.82 -43.43
N ALA A 520 -50.55 -16.12 -42.83
CA ALA A 520 -51.94 -15.74 -42.99
C ALA A 520 -52.60 -16.31 -41.73
N THR A 521 -53.44 -15.51 -41.10
CA THR A 521 -54.21 -15.80 -39.88
C THR A 521 -54.91 -17.17 -39.87
N SER A 522 -54.89 -17.87 -38.74
CA SER A 522 -55.92 -18.87 -38.39
C SER A 522 -56.77 -18.32 -37.23
N SER A 523 -58.06 -18.10 -37.48
CA SER A 523 -59.02 -17.66 -36.48
C SER A 523 -59.63 -18.84 -35.74
N THR A 524 -59.78 -18.70 -34.42
CA THR A 524 -60.70 -19.55 -33.64
C THR A 524 -61.88 -18.67 -33.27
N LYS A 525 -63.10 -19.07 -33.67
CA LYS A 525 -64.31 -18.24 -33.55
C LYS A 525 -64.83 -18.21 -32.12
N SER A 526 -65.29 -17.04 -31.71
CA SER A 526 -66.28 -16.88 -30.66
C SER A 526 -67.64 -17.40 -31.11
N TYR A 527 -68.45 -17.85 -30.15
CA TYR A 527 -69.90 -17.87 -30.27
C TYR A 527 -70.47 -17.16 -29.04
N ILE A 528 -71.47 -16.31 -29.26
CA ILE A 528 -72.28 -15.67 -28.22
C ILE A 528 -73.70 -16.19 -28.42
N VAL A 529 -74.32 -16.64 -27.33
CA VAL A 529 -75.78 -16.63 -27.13
C VAL A 529 -76.00 -16.17 -25.69
N PRO A 530 -76.99 -15.29 -25.38
CA PRO A 530 -77.11 -14.64 -24.08
C PRO A 530 -78.11 -15.34 -23.12
N ASP A 531 -78.29 -14.71 -21.96
CA ASP A 531 -79.23 -14.98 -20.86
C ASP A 531 -78.92 -16.16 -19.91
N SER A 532 -78.25 -15.83 -18.81
CA SER A 532 -78.89 -15.94 -17.47
C SER A 532 -78.21 -14.96 -16.50
N ASP A 533 -79.04 -14.26 -15.73
CA ASP A 533 -78.63 -13.45 -14.57
C ASP A 533 -78.28 -14.36 -13.37
N ASP A 534 -77.29 -13.96 -12.57
CA ASP A 534 -77.13 -14.22 -11.12
C ASP A 534 -75.67 -13.99 -10.64
N GLU A 535 -75.52 -12.98 -9.76
CA GLU A 535 -74.65 -12.97 -8.57
C GLU A 535 -73.21 -13.54 -8.64
N MET A 536 -72.22 -12.68 -8.93
CA MET A 536 -71.10 -12.47 -7.97
C MET A 536 -70.23 -11.25 -8.33
N ILE A 537 -70.22 -10.24 -7.45
CA ILE A 537 -69.18 -9.21 -7.43
C ILE A 537 -67.92 -9.86 -6.82
N ALA A 538 -66.96 -10.22 -7.66
CA ALA A 538 -65.60 -10.49 -7.20
C ALA A 538 -64.87 -9.15 -7.08
N ASP A 539 -64.54 -8.74 -5.86
CA ASP A 539 -63.89 -7.44 -5.60
C ASP A 539 -62.60 -7.28 -6.42
N ASP A 540 -62.43 -6.14 -7.08
CA ASP A 540 -61.15 -5.73 -7.72
C ASP A 540 -59.98 -5.76 -6.72
N ALA A 541 -60.28 -5.67 -5.42
CA ALA A 541 -59.32 -5.86 -4.34
C ALA A 541 -58.64 -7.24 -4.38
N ASP A 542 -59.34 -8.32 -4.73
CA ASP A 542 -58.77 -9.67 -4.73
C ASP A 542 -57.79 -9.89 -5.89
N VAL A 543 -58.01 -9.29 -7.05
CA VAL A 543 -57.04 -9.34 -8.18
C VAL A 543 -55.76 -8.60 -7.81
N VAL A 544 -55.88 -7.39 -7.24
CA VAL A 544 -54.74 -6.63 -6.72
C VAL A 544 -54.05 -7.38 -5.57
N MET A 545 -54.82 -8.00 -4.66
CA MET A 545 -54.26 -8.79 -3.58
C MET A 545 -53.52 -10.01 -4.13
N HIS A 546 -54.01 -10.67 -5.17
CA HIS A 546 -53.33 -11.81 -5.81
C HIS A 546 -52.04 -11.41 -6.54
N GLU A 547 -52.00 -10.23 -7.17
CA GLU A 547 -50.76 -9.67 -7.75
C GLU A 547 -49.76 -9.26 -6.66
N VAL A 548 -50.21 -8.59 -5.59
CA VAL A 548 -49.39 -8.29 -4.40
C VAL A 548 -48.89 -9.59 -3.75
N HIS A 549 -49.70 -10.65 -3.72
CA HIS A 549 -49.30 -11.96 -3.19
C HIS A 549 -48.35 -12.70 -4.13
N ALA A 550 -48.41 -12.48 -5.45
CA ALA A 550 -47.46 -13.01 -6.43
C ALA A 550 -46.11 -12.27 -6.35
N ILE A 551 -46.13 -10.95 -6.17
CA ILE A 551 -44.95 -10.13 -5.84
C ILE A 551 -44.37 -10.59 -4.50
N ALA A 552 -45.21 -10.82 -3.48
CA ALA A 552 -44.77 -11.35 -2.19
C ALA A 552 -44.22 -12.79 -2.28
N LYS A 553 -44.77 -13.65 -3.13
CA LYS A 553 -44.22 -15.00 -3.38
C LYS A 553 -42.88 -14.95 -4.14
N ARG A 554 -42.59 -13.88 -4.90
CA ARG A 554 -41.24 -13.58 -5.41
C ARG A 554 -40.26 -13.07 -4.31
N ARG A 555 -40.73 -12.62 -3.13
CA ARG A 555 -39.88 -12.10 -2.03
C ARG A 555 -39.06 -13.15 -1.25
N LYS A 556 -39.11 -14.45 -1.60
CA LYS A 556 -38.32 -15.49 -0.88
C LYS A 556 -36.81 -15.49 -1.19
N VAL A 557 -36.33 -14.60 -2.06
CA VAL A 557 -34.89 -14.45 -2.35
C VAL A 557 -34.32 -13.37 -1.42
N GLU A 558 -33.55 -13.82 -0.43
CA GLU A 558 -32.80 -12.95 0.49
C GLU A 558 -31.86 -12.02 -0.30
N SER A 559 -31.93 -10.71 -0.06
CA SER A 559 -31.09 -9.74 -0.78
C SER A 559 -29.61 -9.89 -0.40
N ASN A 560 -28.68 -9.52 -1.28
CA ASN A 560 -27.25 -9.55 -0.95
C ASN A 560 -26.94 -8.76 0.35
N LEU A 561 -27.60 -7.61 0.55
CA LEU A 561 -27.44 -6.79 1.76
C LEU A 561 -27.95 -7.52 3.01
N GLN A 562 -29.05 -8.26 2.91
CA GLN A 562 -29.57 -9.11 3.99
C GLN A 562 -28.60 -10.27 4.31
N GLN A 563 -28.06 -10.94 3.29
CA GLN A 563 -27.05 -12.00 3.46
C GLN A 563 -25.79 -11.46 4.15
N TRP A 564 -25.29 -10.29 3.74
CA TRP A 564 -24.20 -9.58 4.42
C TRP A 564 -24.54 -9.29 5.88
N ILE A 565 -25.68 -8.66 6.17
CA ILE A 565 -26.11 -8.33 7.56
C ILE A 565 -26.22 -9.58 8.43
N LYS A 566 -26.78 -10.66 7.91
CA LYS A 566 -26.96 -11.96 8.59
C LYS A 566 -25.61 -12.57 8.96
N HIS A 567 -24.72 -12.77 8.01
CA HIS A 567 -23.42 -13.40 8.25
C HIS A 567 -22.47 -12.53 9.09
N LEU A 568 -22.50 -11.20 8.90
CA LEU A 568 -21.77 -10.26 9.75
C LEU A 568 -22.33 -10.20 11.19
N SER A 569 -23.64 -10.35 11.38
CA SER A 569 -24.25 -10.43 12.72
C SER A 569 -23.85 -11.71 13.45
N VAL A 570 -23.71 -12.85 12.75
CA VAL A 570 -23.15 -14.09 13.33
C VAL A 570 -21.70 -13.87 13.76
N LEU A 571 -20.86 -13.27 12.91
CA LEU A 571 -19.46 -12.99 13.22
C LEU A 571 -19.32 -12.03 14.43
N LEU A 572 -20.21 -11.03 14.57
CA LEU A 572 -20.23 -10.17 15.75
C LEU A 572 -20.58 -10.95 17.04
N LYS A 573 -21.52 -11.91 16.98
CA LYS A 573 -21.86 -12.77 18.14
C LYS A 573 -20.67 -13.66 18.55
N GLU A 574 -19.90 -14.17 17.59
CA GLU A 574 -18.67 -14.91 17.88
C GLU A 574 -17.62 -14.04 18.59
N GLU A 575 -17.41 -12.80 18.14
CA GLU A 575 -16.51 -11.83 18.79
C GLU A 575 -17.00 -11.41 20.19
N GLN A 576 -18.32 -11.26 20.38
CA GLN A 576 -18.90 -11.03 21.70
C GLN A 576 -18.65 -12.23 22.63
N LYS A 577 -18.74 -13.47 22.13
CA LYS A 577 -18.42 -14.68 22.90
C LYS A 577 -16.95 -14.70 23.33
N LYS A 578 -16.00 -14.40 22.43
CA LYS A 578 -14.57 -14.25 22.75
C LYS A 578 -14.34 -13.19 23.83
N CYS A 579 -14.94 -12.00 23.70
CA CYS A 579 -14.82 -10.97 24.74
C CYS A 579 -15.41 -11.41 26.10
N LYS A 580 -16.55 -12.13 26.11
CA LYS A 580 -17.16 -12.71 27.32
C LYS A 580 -16.20 -13.75 27.96
N GLU A 581 -15.50 -14.55 27.15
CA GLU A 581 -14.52 -15.56 27.58
C GLU A 581 -13.23 -14.94 28.16
N ILE A 582 -12.59 -13.99 27.46
CA ILE A 582 -11.41 -13.26 27.95
C ILE A 582 -11.75 -12.58 29.29
N LYS A 583 -12.93 -11.96 29.40
CA LYS A 583 -13.38 -11.34 30.65
C LYS A 583 -13.55 -12.37 31.80
N LYS A 584 -14.03 -13.58 31.51
CA LYS A 584 -14.14 -14.67 32.49
C LYS A 584 -12.76 -15.11 32.98
N LEU A 585 -11.80 -15.32 32.06
CA LEU A 585 -10.42 -15.70 32.40
C LEU A 585 -9.72 -14.60 33.21
N ALA A 586 -9.85 -13.33 32.81
CA ALA A 586 -9.23 -12.21 33.50
C ALA A 586 -9.83 -11.97 34.91
N HIS A 587 -11.13 -12.22 35.11
CA HIS A 587 -11.71 -12.24 36.46
C HIS A 587 -11.23 -13.43 37.31
N ALA A 588 -11.03 -14.61 36.72
CA ALA A 588 -10.51 -15.78 37.44
C ALA A 588 -9.03 -15.64 37.83
N ALA A 589 -8.25 -14.85 37.08
CA ALA A 589 -6.84 -14.55 37.36
C ALA A 589 -6.63 -13.41 38.38
N CYS A 590 -7.69 -12.74 38.84
CA CYS A 590 -7.62 -11.63 39.79
C CYS A 590 -8.25 -12.00 41.15
N ALA A 591 -7.86 -11.27 42.20
CA ALA A 591 -8.45 -11.45 43.52
C ALA A 591 -9.96 -11.17 43.52
N SER A 592 -10.69 -11.88 44.38
CA SER A 592 -12.15 -11.74 44.49
C SER A 592 -12.52 -10.30 44.88
N GLY A 593 -13.32 -9.63 44.03
CA GLY A 593 -13.73 -8.23 44.19
C GLY A 593 -13.07 -7.24 43.22
N THR A 594 -11.98 -7.62 42.53
CA THR A 594 -11.32 -6.72 41.56
C THR A 594 -12.19 -6.52 40.30
N LYS A 595 -12.52 -5.26 39.98
CA LYS A 595 -13.25 -4.88 38.76
C LYS A 595 -12.32 -4.88 37.55
N VAL A 596 -12.20 -6.03 36.88
CA VAL A 596 -11.42 -6.16 35.65
C VAL A 596 -12.21 -5.66 34.43
N ARG A 597 -11.61 -4.75 33.65
CA ARG A 597 -12.18 -4.21 32.41
C ARG A 597 -11.38 -4.71 31.20
N VAL A 598 -11.95 -5.65 30.45
CA VAL A 598 -11.40 -6.08 29.16
C VAL A 598 -11.85 -5.09 28.06
N PRO A 599 -10.94 -4.49 27.29
CA PRO A 599 -11.30 -3.64 26.15
C PRO A 599 -11.88 -4.49 25.01
N LYS A 600 -12.76 -3.88 24.18
CA LYS A 600 -13.23 -4.50 22.94
C LYS A 600 -12.19 -4.31 21.84
N THR A 601 -11.97 -5.34 21.02
CA THR A 601 -11.12 -5.26 19.82
C THR A 601 -11.58 -4.16 18.87
N GLU A 602 -10.69 -3.70 18.00
CA GLU A 602 -11.06 -2.71 16.97
C GLU A 602 -12.05 -3.29 15.96
N PHE A 603 -11.89 -4.58 15.64
CA PHE A 603 -12.84 -5.33 14.84
C PHE A 603 -14.25 -5.29 15.44
N HIS A 604 -14.40 -5.66 16.71
CA HIS A 604 -15.70 -5.65 17.40
C HIS A 604 -16.32 -4.24 17.38
N ARG A 605 -15.54 -3.20 17.69
CA ARG A 605 -16.02 -1.81 17.70
C ARG A 605 -16.47 -1.33 16.31
N SER A 606 -15.67 -1.55 15.28
CA SER A 606 -15.98 -1.15 13.91
C SER A 606 -17.18 -1.93 13.34
N LEU A 607 -17.22 -3.26 13.52
CA LEU A 607 -18.34 -4.09 13.05
C LEU A 607 -19.66 -3.76 13.75
N SER A 608 -19.64 -3.49 15.07
CA SER A 608 -20.85 -3.11 15.81
C SER A 608 -21.45 -1.81 15.27
N SER A 609 -20.62 -0.79 15.02
CA SER A 609 -21.05 0.49 14.46
C SER A 609 -21.59 0.33 13.04
N ALA A 610 -20.87 -0.43 12.20
CA ALA A 610 -21.26 -0.65 10.82
C ALA A 610 -22.56 -1.44 10.67
N LEU A 611 -22.82 -2.45 11.49
CA LEU A 611 -24.07 -3.21 11.43
C LEU A 611 -25.31 -2.35 11.71
N VAL A 612 -25.21 -1.32 12.56
CA VAL A 612 -26.28 -0.33 12.75
C VAL A 612 -26.53 0.47 11.45
N ARG A 613 -25.45 0.88 10.77
CA ARG A 613 -25.50 1.59 9.48
C ARG A 613 -26.12 0.71 8.38
N LEU A 614 -25.65 -0.53 8.22
CA LEU A 614 -26.17 -1.49 7.23
C LEU A 614 -27.66 -1.81 7.45
N ARG A 615 -28.09 -2.07 8.70
CA ARG A 615 -29.49 -2.32 9.04
C ARG A 615 -30.39 -1.10 8.79
N LYS A 616 -29.86 0.12 8.97
CA LYS A 616 -30.57 1.34 8.58
C LYS A 616 -30.75 1.41 7.06
N ALA A 617 -29.67 1.23 6.29
CA ALA A 617 -29.73 1.25 4.82
C ALA A 617 -30.68 0.17 4.25
N ASP A 618 -30.70 -1.04 4.81
CA ASP A 618 -31.62 -2.10 4.38
C ASP A 618 -33.10 -1.75 4.67
N ARG A 619 -33.39 -1.13 5.82
CA ARG A 619 -34.75 -0.63 6.14
C ARG A 619 -35.17 0.48 5.18
N GLU A 620 -34.30 1.46 4.92
CA GLU A 620 -34.58 2.56 4.00
C GLU A 620 -34.82 2.03 2.56
N LYS A 621 -34.01 1.08 2.10
CA LYS A 621 -34.18 0.43 0.79
C LYS A 621 -35.47 -0.38 0.69
N ARG A 622 -35.88 -1.06 1.77
CA ARG A 622 -37.17 -1.77 1.84
C ARG A 622 -38.36 -0.81 1.85
N GLN A 623 -38.29 0.31 2.58
CA GLN A 623 -39.32 1.36 2.58
C GLN A 623 -39.48 2.00 1.19
N GLN A 624 -38.37 2.26 0.48
CA GLN A 624 -38.40 2.77 -0.90
C GLN A 624 -39.05 1.79 -1.90
N LEU A 625 -38.81 0.49 -1.74
CA LEU A 625 -39.31 -0.54 -2.65
C LEU A 625 -40.76 -0.97 -2.38
N TYR A 626 -41.22 -0.88 -1.13
CA TYR A 626 -42.48 -1.49 -0.68
C TYR A 626 -43.44 -0.55 0.07
N GLY A 627 -43.09 0.72 0.23
CA GLY A 627 -43.88 1.70 0.97
C GLY A 627 -43.62 1.70 2.48
N ALA A 628 -44.16 2.71 3.17
CA ALA A 628 -43.99 2.89 4.61
C ALA A 628 -44.66 1.80 5.45
N ASP A 629 -45.73 1.20 4.92
CA ASP A 629 -46.58 0.21 5.61
C ASP A 629 -46.11 -1.24 5.43
N PHE A 630 -44.94 -1.46 4.80
CA PHE A 630 -44.42 -2.82 4.65
C PHE A 630 -44.03 -3.40 6.03
N PRO A 631 -44.58 -4.56 6.45
CA PRO A 631 -44.29 -5.12 7.75
C PRO A 631 -42.78 -5.29 7.97
N LEU A 632 -42.32 -4.81 9.12
CA LEU A 632 -41.00 -5.13 9.63
C LEU A 632 -41.00 -6.61 10.06
N GLU A 633 -40.86 -7.53 9.11
CA GLU A 633 -40.27 -8.84 9.40
C GLU A 633 -38.85 -8.58 9.89
N ASP A 634 -38.74 -8.46 11.21
CA ASP A 634 -37.47 -8.29 11.87
C ASP A 634 -36.80 -9.67 11.94
N TYR A 635 -35.90 -9.93 10.99
CA TYR A 635 -35.03 -11.11 11.01
C TYR A 635 -33.97 -11.02 12.13
N SER A 636 -34.27 -10.32 13.24
CA SER A 636 -33.50 -10.30 14.48
C SER A 636 -33.74 -11.57 15.28
N SER A 637 -33.02 -12.63 14.89
CA SER A 637 -32.85 -13.81 15.74
C SER A 637 -31.86 -13.49 16.87
N GLY A 638 -32.31 -12.80 17.93
CA GLY A 638 -31.47 -12.51 19.10
C GLY A 638 -32.15 -11.73 20.22
N GLU A 639 -32.34 -12.39 21.36
CA GLU A 639 -32.98 -11.88 22.59
C GLU A 639 -32.15 -10.81 23.37
N GLU A 640 -31.40 -9.92 22.69
CA GLU A 640 -30.58 -8.89 23.36
C GLU A 640 -30.79 -7.44 22.81
N ASP A 641 -31.64 -7.20 21.81
CA ASP A 641 -31.92 -5.83 21.31
C ASP A 641 -32.77 -4.96 22.29
N GLU A 642 -33.39 -5.55 23.33
CA GLU A 642 -34.23 -4.84 24.33
C GLU A 642 -33.47 -3.74 25.11
N TYR A 643 -32.12 -3.76 25.10
CA TYR A 643 -31.31 -2.82 25.88
C TYR A 643 -31.10 -1.44 25.24
N HIS A 644 -31.54 -1.23 23.98
CA HIS A 644 -31.36 0.05 23.27
C HIS A 644 -32.61 0.93 23.15
N GLU A 645 -33.82 0.43 23.46
CA GLU A 645 -35.06 1.24 23.39
C GLU A 645 -35.49 1.89 24.73
N ARG A 646 -34.85 1.57 25.86
CA ARG A 646 -35.22 2.08 27.20
C ARG A 646 -34.87 3.56 27.49
N THR A 647 -34.84 4.42 26.47
CA THR A 647 -34.64 5.88 26.60
C THR A 647 -35.84 6.72 26.13
N THR A 648 -37.07 6.23 26.36
CA THR A 648 -38.26 7.09 26.45
C THR A 648 -38.76 7.11 27.90
N ARG A 649 -38.70 8.29 28.55
CA ARG A 649 -39.22 8.45 29.92
C ARG A 649 -40.76 8.44 29.89
N PRO A 650 -41.45 7.66 30.73
CA PRO A 650 -42.90 7.72 30.80
C PRO A 650 -43.36 9.07 31.34
N LEU A 651 -44.34 9.68 30.66
CA LEU A 651 -44.95 10.94 31.08
C LEU A 651 -45.65 10.76 32.44
N LYS A 652 -45.20 11.48 33.47
CA LYS A 652 -45.88 11.51 34.77
C LYS A 652 -47.26 12.16 34.61
N ARG A 653 -48.31 11.33 34.61
CA ARG A 653 -49.71 11.74 34.78
C ARG A 653 -49.83 12.54 36.09
N ARG A 654 -50.12 13.85 36.00
CA ARG A 654 -50.54 14.64 37.17
C ARG A 654 -51.93 14.14 37.61
N LYS A 655 -52.04 13.64 38.84
CA LYS A 655 -53.32 13.37 39.49
C LYS A 655 -53.75 14.66 40.19
N ASN A 656 -54.91 15.21 39.82
CA ASN A 656 -55.54 16.29 40.58
C ASN A 656 -56.19 15.68 41.82
N GLU A 657 -55.84 16.19 42.99
CA GLU A 657 -56.66 16.10 44.20
C GLU A 657 -56.80 17.54 44.74
N GLN A 658 -58.04 18.03 44.79
CA GLN A 658 -58.36 19.29 45.48
C GLN A 658 -58.49 19.01 46.99
N PRO A 659 -58.09 19.95 47.85
CA PRO A 659 -58.33 19.84 49.28
C PRO A 659 -59.80 20.07 49.63
N SER A 660 -60.20 19.60 50.81
CA SER A 660 -61.44 19.99 51.51
C SER A 660 -61.35 21.38 52.10
#